data_AF-A0A9P7H8I4-F1
#
_entry.id   AF-A0A9P7H8I4-F1
#
_cell.length_a   1.000
_cell.length_b   1.000
_cell.length_c   1.000
_cell.angle_alpha   90.00
_cell.angle_beta   90.00
_cell.angle_gamma   90.00
#
_symmetry.space_group_name_H-M   'P 1'
#
loop_
_entity.id
_entity.type
_entity.pdbx_description
1 polymer ?
#
loop_
_entity_poly.entity_id
_entity_poly.type
_entity_poly.pdbx_seq_one_letter_code
_entity_poly.pdbx_strand_id
1 'polypeptide(L)'
;MQFKTLFTASLLSGLALAAPSEKAKTCDEKVFDLVALRSGSDIHFTRFSASLGGFQLGLPEDKQKATCKGNAHGIANFRLKDGELYLYSTDKKQQKVYTDRSGMGQGVLQYSSDGNVSKNGESKGWKIDKSGNLVFGTDNAGFIACPNGPSDSWNVWIYTGRDRPGYSEKECLGFSARVDELKKADIKTIHRVEQNETEGAIVFSEVVIPSETWFGIWWDTLDSVAYTYTYHDLYGRVMIIFWVVVIAIGVLNHAISRIANLQVVRNHSSKSGGRLWNLYSSAVSRLTVPATFGNRCAQKVGWGTIPPRLQSLTLFAFLALNIVLSIHGYKIVPVNMYFPSTEKQILRYVSDRTGVISFANFPLIWLFGMRNNLLMWLTGWDFGTYNNFHRWVARISTAQAIVHSIGYTLLIFREGGWDYYVFWWSYMFWWVGEIATIVMSLLVGASFYWIRRQQYELFLVVHIIMSIILLVTMLAHVSIFEGEYDVFFWVPCFIWVGDRVIRALRIAAFNPKLWDTWATSVYHPSSNIVRLVIPWSSSLYKPAPGTYYYIHVLNGPRCWESHPFTVAAVTEEGQQGSKLLGEQVPLLESNSSDQGLNALDPQEICTDSRTMTFLIRPYDGFTSRLRDAASAEWPKNVPQRVLVDGPYGHTQPLHLFDNVVFVVGGSGIVVPLSYLQVLTGSTAPRSVKIHWAVREPAFALDVLKTDIADALGSANLSIDIHLTTHTPQDELSDWPSQVTLHRGRIDASSVVRHSSEKATGESLAVVACGPAQMADDARKTVADLLRNGMMRIEYFEESFQW
;
A
#
# COMPACT_ATOMS: atom_id res chain seq x y z
N MET A 1 -3.29 2.41 18.74
CA MET A 1 -2.99 3.53 19.66
C MET A 1 -1.48 3.72 19.73
N GLN A 2 -1.04 4.98 19.72
CA GLN A 2 0.33 5.53 19.85
C GLN A 2 1.36 5.20 18.73
N PHE A 3 1.39 6.12 17.76
CA PHE A 3 2.48 6.35 16.80
C PHE A 3 3.72 6.92 17.49
N LYS A 4 4.90 6.37 17.21
CA LYS A 4 6.19 7.08 17.34
C LYS A 4 7.04 6.90 16.08
N THR A 5 6.91 7.91 15.23
CA THR A 5 7.92 8.61 14.42
C THR A 5 9.16 7.85 13.91
N LEU A 6 9.24 7.86 12.57
CA LEU A 6 10.40 7.64 11.71
C LEU A 6 11.64 8.44 12.12
N PHE A 7 12.82 7.82 11.98
CA PHE A 7 14.02 8.51 11.51
C PHE A 7 14.82 7.57 10.58
N THR A 8 14.95 7.98 9.33
CA THR A 8 15.90 7.48 8.34
C THR A 8 17.24 8.20 8.51
N ALA A 9 18.38 7.48 8.48
CA ALA A 9 19.48 7.74 7.55
C ALA A 9 20.79 6.96 7.87
N SER A 10 21.45 6.60 6.76
CA SER A 10 22.89 6.41 6.52
C SER A 10 23.62 5.16 7.04
N LEU A 11 23.94 4.29 6.08
CA LEU A 11 25.22 3.56 5.98
C LEU A 11 26.41 4.54 6.07
N LEU A 12 27.46 4.18 6.80
CA LEU A 12 28.82 3.88 6.28
C LEU A 12 29.89 3.89 7.40
N SER A 13 30.71 2.84 7.39
CA SER A 13 32.13 2.77 7.79
C SER A 13 32.55 3.20 9.21
N GLY A 14 33.08 2.23 9.96
CA GLY A 14 33.86 2.46 11.17
C GLY A 14 34.49 1.18 11.71
N LEU A 15 35.50 0.65 11.02
CA LEU A 15 36.47 -0.28 11.61
C LEU A 15 37.25 0.48 12.69
N ALA A 16 36.82 0.38 13.95
CA ALA A 16 37.62 0.80 15.08
C ALA A 16 38.40 -0.43 15.58
N LEU A 17 39.72 -0.45 15.33
CA LEU A 17 40.63 -1.30 16.10
C LEU A 17 40.49 -0.91 17.58
N ALA A 18 39.97 -1.82 18.38
CA ALA A 18 40.02 -1.69 19.83
C ALA A 18 41.49 -1.82 20.28
N ALA A 19 42.03 -0.75 20.86
CA ALA A 19 43.27 -0.79 21.62
C ALA A 19 43.15 -1.78 22.79
N PRO A 20 44.24 -2.42 23.25
CA PRO A 20 44.19 -3.33 24.36
C PRO A 20 43.78 -2.56 25.62
N SER A 21 42.62 -2.89 26.17
CA SER A 21 42.24 -2.49 27.53
C SER A 21 43.32 -2.97 28.50
N GLU A 22 43.90 -2.04 29.26
CA GLU A 22 44.82 -2.34 30.34
C GLU A 22 44.18 -3.40 31.25
N LYS A 23 44.87 -4.53 31.39
CA LYS A 23 44.51 -5.59 32.35
C LYS A 23 44.36 -4.96 33.73
N ALA A 24 43.11 -4.81 34.18
CA ALA A 24 42.82 -4.60 35.59
C ALA A 24 43.47 -5.74 36.37
N LYS A 25 44.36 -5.38 37.32
CA LYS A 25 44.95 -6.30 38.28
C LYS A 25 43.85 -7.16 38.90
N THR A 26 43.92 -8.45 38.64
CA THR A 26 43.17 -9.50 39.33
C THR A 26 43.39 -9.40 40.83
N CYS A 27 42.38 -8.92 41.57
CA CYS A 27 42.29 -9.17 43.00
C CYS A 27 41.76 -10.59 43.19
N ASP A 28 42.68 -11.52 43.48
CA ASP A 28 42.41 -12.90 43.88
C ASP A 28 41.85 -12.95 45.32
N GLU A 29 40.68 -12.34 45.54
CA GLU A 29 39.92 -12.50 46.80
C GLU A 29 38.64 -13.29 46.49
N LYS A 30 38.54 -14.50 47.07
CA LYS A 30 37.43 -15.44 46.82
C LYS A 30 36.08 -14.82 47.23
N VAL A 31 35.14 -14.83 46.29
CA VAL A 31 33.76 -14.37 46.47
C VAL A 31 32.87 -15.60 46.53
N PHE A 32 31.92 -15.62 47.46
CA PHE A 32 30.98 -16.73 47.63
C PHE A 32 29.61 -16.22 48.07
N ASP A 33 28.56 -16.99 47.82
CA ASP A 33 27.24 -16.80 48.43
C ASP A 33 27.00 -17.82 49.55
N LEU A 34 25.90 -17.64 50.28
CA LEU A 34 25.54 -18.47 51.43
C LEU A 34 24.17 -19.11 51.20
N VAL A 35 24.11 -20.42 51.46
CA VAL A 35 22.91 -21.24 51.36
C VAL A 35 22.54 -21.77 52.76
N ALA A 36 21.29 -21.57 53.17
CA ALA A 36 20.80 -22.06 54.45
C ALA A 36 20.49 -23.57 54.40
N LEU A 37 21.13 -24.34 55.28
CA LEU A 37 20.93 -25.79 55.44
C LEU A 37 20.17 -26.08 56.73
N ARG A 38 18.87 -26.31 56.60
CA ARG A 38 17.98 -26.87 57.62
C ARG A 38 16.91 -27.76 56.98
N SER A 39 17.21 -29.05 56.81
CA SER A 39 16.31 -30.00 56.14
C SER A 39 14.92 -30.03 56.79
N GLY A 40 13.87 -30.13 55.95
CA GLY A 40 12.48 -30.18 56.40
C GLY A 40 11.89 -28.83 56.83
N SER A 41 12.46 -27.71 56.39
CA SER A 41 11.94 -26.37 56.68
C SER A 41 11.94 -25.47 55.45
N ASP A 42 11.12 -24.42 55.48
CA ASP A 42 10.97 -23.45 54.38
C ASP A 42 12.24 -22.64 54.09
N ILE A 43 13.21 -22.66 55.02
CA ILE A 43 14.51 -21.99 54.84
C ILE A 43 15.55 -22.91 54.20
N HIS A 44 15.28 -24.20 53.98
CA HIS A 44 16.25 -25.12 53.36
C HIS A 44 16.55 -24.70 51.91
N PHE A 45 17.84 -24.63 51.54
CA PHE A 45 18.32 -24.17 50.24
C PHE A 45 17.98 -22.72 49.87
N THR A 46 17.45 -21.93 50.81
CA THR A 46 17.28 -20.50 50.59
C THR A 46 18.61 -19.77 50.69
N ARG A 47 18.80 -18.79 49.81
CA ARG A 47 20.01 -17.94 49.79
C ARG A 47 19.80 -16.68 50.62
N PHE A 48 20.91 -16.13 51.11
CA PHE A 48 20.91 -14.88 51.85
C PHE A 48 20.62 -13.71 50.92
N SER A 49 19.68 -12.86 51.29
CA SER A 49 19.41 -11.57 50.65
C SER A 49 19.80 -10.45 51.62
N ALA A 50 20.52 -9.44 51.14
CA ALA A 50 20.84 -8.25 51.91
C ALA A 50 19.74 -7.20 51.68
N SER A 51 19.13 -6.69 52.75
CA SER A 51 18.05 -5.70 52.69
C SER A 51 18.01 -4.87 53.98
N LEU A 52 17.73 -3.56 53.87
CA LEU A 52 17.53 -2.64 55.01
C LEU A 52 18.61 -2.73 56.12
N GLY A 53 19.88 -2.93 55.75
CA GLY A 53 21.00 -3.02 56.71
C GLY A 53 21.15 -4.38 57.41
N GLY A 54 20.35 -5.39 57.06
CA GLY A 54 20.40 -6.76 57.60
C GLY A 54 20.26 -7.85 56.54
N PHE A 55 20.13 -9.10 57.00
CA PHE A 55 20.07 -10.28 56.12
C PHE A 55 18.77 -11.05 56.31
N GLN A 56 18.22 -11.51 55.20
CA GLN A 56 16.94 -12.23 55.14
C GLN A 56 17.04 -13.49 54.27
N LEU A 57 16.18 -14.47 54.56
CA LEU A 57 15.97 -15.67 53.74
C LEU A 57 14.55 -15.63 53.16
N GLY A 58 14.40 -16.02 51.90
CA GLY A 58 13.10 -16.08 51.23
C GLY A 58 12.48 -14.70 50.95
N LEU A 59 13.29 -13.64 50.83
CA LEU A 59 12.80 -12.31 50.49
C LEU A 59 12.48 -12.21 48.98
N PRO A 60 11.26 -11.81 48.59
CA PRO A 60 10.93 -11.58 47.18
C PRO A 60 11.82 -10.52 46.52
N GLU A 61 12.20 -10.76 45.27
CA GLU A 61 13.18 -9.95 44.52
C GLU A 61 12.77 -8.46 44.41
N ASP A 62 11.47 -8.21 44.19
CA ASP A 62 10.88 -6.86 44.12
C ASP A 62 10.98 -6.08 45.45
N LYS A 63 11.25 -6.76 46.56
CA LYS A 63 11.27 -6.20 47.92
C LYS A 63 12.65 -6.06 48.53
N GLN A 64 13.71 -6.56 47.86
CA GLN A 64 15.07 -6.47 48.38
C GLN A 64 15.57 -5.02 48.53
N LYS A 65 15.15 -4.11 47.64
CA LYS A 65 15.51 -2.68 47.64
C LYS A 65 17.02 -2.40 47.78
N ALA A 66 17.89 -3.37 47.53
CA ALA A 66 19.34 -3.25 47.61
C ALA A 66 19.94 -3.03 46.22
N THR A 67 20.78 -2.01 46.07
CA THR A 67 21.52 -1.73 44.83
C THR A 67 22.85 -2.48 44.84
N CYS A 68 22.88 -3.70 44.30
CA CYS A 68 24.12 -4.41 43.99
C CYS A 68 24.39 -4.29 42.48
N LYS A 69 25.55 -3.76 42.07
CA LYS A 69 25.98 -3.81 40.66
C LYS A 69 26.65 -5.17 40.37
N GLY A 70 25.94 -6.06 39.66
CA GLY A 70 26.39 -7.37 39.20
C GLY A 70 25.21 -8.25 38.71
N ASN A 71 25.49 -9.37 38.03
CA ASN A 71 24.48 -10.24 37.39
C ASN A 71 23.63 -11.11 38.35
N ALA A 72 23.77 -10.95 39.67
CA ALA A 72 23.05 -11.74 40.67
C ALA A 72 21.99 -10.87 41.36
N HIS A 73 20.79 -10.83 40.77
CA HIS A 73 19.62 -10.21 41.39
C HIS A 73 19.10 -11.13 42.52
N GLY A 74 18.70 -10.57 43.68
CA GLY A 74 18.12 -11.37 44.78
C GLY A 74 19.09 -11.90 45.84
N ILE A 75 20.40 -12.00 45.55
CA ILE A 75 21.37 -12.78 46.35
C ILE A 75 22.53 -11.90 46.89
N ALA A 76 22.85 -12.05 48.17
CA ALA A 76 24.00 -11.44 48.81
C ALA A 76 25.27 -12.28 48.57
N ASN A 77 26.28 -11.63 48.00
CA ASN A 77 27.61 -12.20 47.82
C ASN A 77 28.57 -11.64 48.88
N PHE A 78 29.47 -12.47 49.37
CA PHE A 78 30.37 -12.15 50.48
C PHE A 78 31.84 -12.31 50.09
N ARG A 79 32.70 -11.58 50.80
CA ARG A 79 34.16 -11.77 50.82
C ARG A 79 34.60 -11.89 52.28
N LEU A 80 35.46 -12.85 52.57
CA LEU A 80 36.06 -13.05 53.89
C LEU A 80 37.54 -12.66 53.84
N LYS A 81 37.96 -11.72 54.71
CA LYS A 81 39.34 -11.23 54.77
C LYS A 81 39.74 -10.94 56.22
N ASP A 82 40.85 -11.51 56.67
CA ASP A 82 41.45 -11.27 57.99
C ASP A 82 40.45 -11.44 59.17
N GLY A 83 39.53 -12.40 59.05
CA GLY A 83 38.49 -12.67 60.06
C GLY A 83 37.31 -11.70 60.04
N GLU A 84 37.22 -10.84 59.03
CA GLU A 84 36.12 -9.90 58.79
C GLU A 84 35.35 -10.26 57.51
N LEU A 85 34.03 -10.09 57.54
CA LEU A 85 33.14 -10.43 56.44
C LEU A 85 32.61 -9.15 55.77
N TYR A 86 32.65 -9.11 54.45
CA TYR A 86 32.25 -7.97 53.64
C TYR A 86 31.21 -8.39 52.61
N LEU A 87 30.25 -7.51 52.34
CA LEU A 87 29.41 -7.66 51.15
C LEU A 87 30.22 -7.31 49.90
N TYR A 88 30.09 -8.15 48.88
CA TYR A 88 30.69 -7.92 47.58
C TYR A 88 29.98 -6.73 46.89
N SER A 89 30.73 -5.68 46.59
CA SER A 89 30.30 -4.58 45.72
C SER A 89 31.39 -4.25 44.69
N THR A 90 30.97 -3.76 43.52
CA THR A 90 31.85 -3.23 42.47
C THR A 90 32.16 -1.74 42.65
N ASP A 91 31.46 -1.05 43.56
CA ASP A 91 31.78 0.33 43.92
C ASP A 91 32.90 0.39 44.99
N LYS A 92 33.61 1.52 45.10
CA LYS A 92 34.75 1.71 46.03
C LYS A 92 34.38 1.62 47.52
N LYS A 93 33.09 1.64 47.88
CA LYS A 93 32.62 1.57 49.28
C LYS A 93 32.33 0.12 49.67
N GLN A 94 33.14 -0.44 50.57
CA GLN A 94 32.93 -1.78 51.11
C GLN A 94 31.95 -1.74 52.29
N GLN A 95 30.93 -2.59 52.26
CA GLN A 95 30.00 -2.73 53.39
C GLN A 95 30.47 -3.88 54.29
N LYS A 96 30.75 -3.57 55.56
CA LYS A 96 31.29 -4.52 56.53
C LYS A 96 30.16 -5.13 57.36
N VAL A 97 30.16 -6.46 57.50
CA VAL A 97 29.19 -7.22 58.29
C VAL A 97 29.64 -7.28 59.75
N TYR A 98 28.70 -7.08 60.66
CA TYR A 98 28.93 -7.14 62.10
C TYR A 98 27.75 -7.82 62.80
N THR A 99 28.00 -8.30 64.02
CA THR A 99 26.97 -8.84 64.89
C THR A 99 27.07 -8.27 66.31
N ASP A 100 25.95 -8.07 67.00
CA ASP A 100 25.95 -7.64 68.42
C ASP A 100 25.44 -8.79 69.28
N ARG A 101 26.36 -9.54 69.90
CA ARG A 101 26.04 -10.70 70.74
C ARG A 101 25.69 -10.34 72.19
N SER A 102 25.61 -9.05 72.53
CA SER A 102 25.24 -8.61 73.87
C SER A 102 23.79 -8.97 74.21
N GLY A 103 23.42 -8.94 75.50
CA GLY A 103 22.04 -9.22 75.92
C GLY A 103 20.99 -8.29 75.27
N MET A 104 21.38 -7.06 74.92
CA MET A 104 20.52 -6.12 74.18
C MET A 104 20.54 -6.36 72.67
N GLY A 105 21.69 -6.74 72.10
CA GLY A 105 21.84 -7.02 70.67
C GLY A 105 21.28 -8.37 70.22
N GLN A 106 21.20 -9.35 71.12
CA GLN A 106 20.61 -10.68 70.91
C GLN A 106 21.17 -11.48 69.72
N GLY A 107 22.37 -11.11 69.22
CA GLY A 107 22.98 -11.72 68.04
C GLY A 107 22.52 -11.09 66.72
N VAL A 108 22.09 -9.83 66.71
CA VAL A 108 21.66 -9.14 65.47
C VAL A 108 22.76 -9.25 64.41
N LEU A 109 22.39 -9.53 63.16
CA LEU A 109 23.33 -9.62 62.03
C LEU A 109 23.06 -8.49 61.03
N GLN A 110 23.98 -7.55 60.93
CA GLN A 110 23.81 -6.33 60.14
C GLN A 110 25.07 -5.98 59.35
N TYR A 111 24.94 -5.04 58.41
CA TYR A 111 26.06 -4.48 57.66
C TYR A 111 26.03 -2.96 57.67
N SER A 112 27.22 -2.34 57.61
CA SER A 112 27.39 -0.89 57.62
C SER A 112 28.29 -0.43 56.47
N SER A 113 27.87 0.62 55.76
CA SER A 113 28.62 1.23 54.64
C SER A 113 29.69 2.21 55.11
N ASP A 114 29.54 2.78 56.30
CA ASP A 114 30.42 3.85 56.82
C ASP A 114 31.34 3.35 57.95
N GLY A 115 31.35 2.04 58.21
CA GLY A 115 32.15 1.41 59.26
C GLY A 115 31.68 1.70 60.69
N ASN A 116 30.61 2.49 60.86
CA ASN A 116 29.99 2.75 62.14
C ASN A 116 29.19 1.51 62.55
N VAL A 117 29.65 0.84 63.61
CA VAL A 117 29.06 -0.36 64.20
C VAL A 117 28.48 0.03 65.57
N SER A 118 27.44 -0.66 66.05
CA SER A 118 26.89 -0.40 67.40
C SER A 118 28.00 -0.51 68.47
N LYS A 119 27.83 0.14 69.62
CA LYS A 119 28.84 0.16 70.70
C LYS A 119 29.33 -1.25 71.12
N ASN A 120 28.46 -2.25 71.00
CA ASN A 120 28.76 -3.66 71.34
C ASN A 120 28.86 -4.56 70.09
N GLY A 121 28.90 -3.99 68.89
CA GLY A 121 28.96 -4.78 67.67
C GLY A 121 30.38 -5.28 67.38
N GLU A 122 30.46 -6.54 67.00
CA GLU A 122 31.66 -7.28 66.71
C GLU A 122 31.75 -7.54 65.19
N SER A 123 32.79 -7.04 64.53
CA SER A 123 33.01 -7.25 63.09
C SER A 123 34.10 -8.28 62.77
N LYS A 124 34.87 -8.70 63.79
CA LYS A 124 35.95 -9.69 63.69
C LYS A 124 35.55 -10.99 64.35
N GLY A 125 35.92 -12.11 63.74
CA GLY A 125 35.62 -13.45 64.24
C GLY A 125 34.93 -14.35 63.21
N TRP A 126 34.71 -13.88 61.99
CA TRP A 126 34.16 -14.66 60.89
C TRP A 126 35.18 -15.67 60.38
N LYS A 127 34.76 -16.93 60.20
CA LYS A 127 35.58 -17.97 59.60
C LYS A 127 34.70 -19.04 58.96
N ILE A 128 35.27 -19.80 58.03
CA ILE A 128 34.64 -20.98 57.45
C ILE A 128 35.15 -22.19 58.24
N ASP A 129 34.24 -22.97 58.81
CA ASP A 129 34.58 -24.18 59.56
C ASP A 129 35.05 -25.32 58.62
N LYS A 130 35.51 -26.44 59.18
CA LYS A 130 35.97 -27.60 58.41
C LYS A 130 34.89 -28.23 57.53
N SER A 131 33.62 -28.03 57.89
CA SER A 131 32.49 -28.53 57.12
C SER A 131 32.20 -27.65 55.91
N GLY A 132 32.70 -26.41 55.88
CA GLY A 132 32.42 -25.41 54.84
C GLY A 132 31.26 -24.47 55.22
N ASN A 133 30.90 -24.38 56.50
CA ASN A 133 29.90 -23.42 56.98
C ASN A 133 30.58 -22.13 57.42
N LEU A 134 29.94 -20.99 57.15
CA LEU A 134 30.29 -19.74 57.81
C LEU A 134 29.90 -19.83 59.29
N VAL A 135 30.78 -19.43 60.19
CA VAL A 135 30.54 -19.36 61.65
C VAL A 135 31.18 -18.11 62.23
N PHE A 136 30.72 -17.70 63.42
CA PHE A 136 31.23 -16.51 64.11
C PHE A 136 31.83 -16.82 65.49
N GLY A 137 32.94 -16.17 65.83
CA GLY A 137 33.56 -16.23 67.16
C GLY A 137 34.43 -17.47 67.40
N THR A 138 34.92 -17.63 68.64
CA THR A 138 35.73 -18.78 69.06
C THR A 138 34.89 -20.03 69.29
N ASP A 139 33.62 -19.85 69.63
CA ASP A 139 32.62 -20.89 69.89
C ASP A 139 31.94 -21.44 68.63
N ASN A 140 32.30 -20.93 67.43
CA ASN A 140 31.70 -21.31 66.15
C ASN A 140 30.17 -21.12 66.15
N ALA A 141 29.70 -19.98 66.63
CA ALA A 141 28.27 -19.67 66.65
C ALA A 141 27.66 -19.78 65.25
N GLY A 142 26.58 -20.55 65.15
CA GLY A 142 25.79 -20.72 63.92
C GLY A 142 24.71 -19.64 63.77
N PHE A 143 23.75 -19.87 62.88
CA PHE A 143 22.70 -18.91 62.59
C PHE A 143 21.34 -19.38 63.07
N ILE A 144 20.44 -18.43 63.31
CA ILE A 144 19.02 -18.67 63.60
C ILE A 144 18.17 -17.72 62.75
N ALA A 145 17.14 -18.26 62.12
CA ALA A 145 16.22 -17.53 61.25
C ALA A 145 14.86 -17.37 61.94
N CYS A 146 14.35 -16.14 62.02
CA CYS A 146 13.05 -15.84 62.64
C CYS A 146 12.04 -15.31 61.61
N PRO A 147 10.78 -15.78 61.60
CA PRO A 147 9.78 -15.41 60.60
C PRO A 147 9.08 -14.09 60.98
N ASN A 148 9.87 -13.07 61.26
CA ASN A 148 9.44 -11.70 61.55
C ASN A 148 10.00 -10.71 60.51
N GLY A 149 10.41 -11.22 59.35
CA GLY A 149 10.84 -10.41 58.21
C GLY A 149 9.65 -9.82 57.44
N PRO A 150 9.89 -8.80 56.60
CA PRO A 150 8.87 -8.26 55.73
C PRO A 150 8.42 -9.32 54.71
N SER A 151 7.13 -9.36 54.39
CA SER A 151 6.57 -10.20 53.31
C SER A 151 6.89 -11.69 53.45
N ASP A 152 6.64 -12.24 54.65
CA ASP A 152 6.84 -13.65 55.00
C ASP A 152 8.29 -14.16 54.86
N SER A 153 9.26 -13.24 54.82
CA SER A 153 10.68 -13.58 54.86
C SER A 153 11.18 -13.84 56.29
N TRP A 154 12.36 -14.45 56.39
CA TRP A 154 12.99 -14.78 57.67
C TRP A 154 14.19 -13.88 57.93
N ASN A 155 14.20 -13.13 59.04
CA ASN A 155 15.38 -12.36 59.45
C ASN A 155 16.45 -13.30 60.01
N VAL A 156 17.71 -13.07 59.63
CA VAL A 156 18.85 -13.89 60.05
C VAL A 156 19.59 -13.25 61.22
N TRP A 157 19.89 -14.07 62.23
CA TRP A 157 20.62 -13.69 63.44
C TRP A 157 21.75 -14.69 63.71
N ILE A 158 22.75 -14.29 64.50
CA ILE A 158 23.73 -15.18 65.10
C ILE A 158 23.14 -15.82 66.35
N TYR A 159 23.24 -17.14 66.46
CA TYR A 159 22.71 -17.85 67.61
C TYR A 159 23.55 -17.56 68.87
N THR A 160 22.92 -16.97 69.87
CA THR A 160 23.55 -16.58 71.15
C THR A 160 23.03 -17.38 72.35
N GLY A 161 22.35 -18.52 72.10
CA GLY A 161 21.67 -19.29 73.14
C GLY A 161 20.25 -18.81 73.46
N ARG A 162 19.69 -17.89 72.65
CA ARG A 162 18.31 -17.41 72.73
C ARG A 162 17.51 -17.96 71.56
N ASP A 163 16.41 -18.65 71.85
CA ASP A 163 15.59 -19.31 70.81
C ASP A 163 14.68 -18.35 70.03
N ARG A 164 14.49 -17.11 70.53
CA ARG A 164 13.65 -16.07 69.91
C ARG A 164 14.31 -14.69 69.97
N PRO A 165 15.38 -14.43 69.20
CA PRO A 165 15.97 -13.10 69.10
C PRO A 165 15.01 -12.11 68.41
N GLY A 166 15.14 -10.82 68.73
CA GLY A 166 14.28 -9.76 68.20
C GLY A 166 12.82 -9.84 68.62
N TYR A 167 12.52 -10.59 69.69
CA TYR A 167 11.16 -10.82 70.22
C TYR A 167 10.18 -11.42 69.18
N SER A 168 10.66 -12.34 68.34
CA SER A 168 9.80 -13.09 67.41
C SER A 168 8.66 -13.81 68.13
N GLU A 169 7.42 -13.57 67.69
CA GLU A 169 6.22 -14.22 68.24
C GLU A 169 6.16 -15.72 67.85
N LYS A 170 6.68 -16.04 66.67
CA LYS A 170 6.74 -17.39 66.10
C LYS A 170 8.12 -18.04 66.37
N GLU A 171 8.14 -19.37 66.31
CA GLU A 171 9.36 -20.18 66.51
C GLU A 171 10.43 -19.85 65.45
N CYS A 172 11.68 -19.67 65.91
CA CYS A 172 12.82 -19.44 65.03
C CYS A 172 13.61 -20.73 64.81
N LEU A 173 14.24 -20.85 63.64
CA LEU A 173 14.91 -22.07 63.21
C LEU A 173 16.42 -21.87 63.15
N GLY A 174 17.16 -22.64 63.96
CA GLY A 174 18.62 -22.70 63.86
C GLY A 174 19.04 -23.39 62.55
N PHE A 175 20.03 -22.85 61.84
CA PHE A 175 20.49 -23.41 60.56
C PHE A 175 22.00 -23.25 60.35
N SER A 176 22.57 -24.06 59.46
CA SER A 176 23.96 -23.92 59.02
C SER A 176 24.03 -23.12 57.72
N ALA A 177 24.86 -22.08 57.65
CA ALA A 177 25.05 -21.32 56.42
C ALA A 177 26.25 -21.88 55.63
N ARG A 178 25.97 -22.65 54.58
CA ARG A 178 26.98 -23.27 53.73
C ARG A 178 27.51 -22.27 52.72
N VAL A 179 28.82 -22.24 52.55
CA VAL A 179 29.50 -21.49 51.49
C VAL A 179 29.30 -22.21 50.17
N ASP A 180 28.71 -21.53 49.19
CA ASP A 180 28.56 -22.02 47.81
C ASP A 180 29.59 -21.28 46.92
N GLU A 181 30.61 -22.02 46.48
CA GLU A 181 31.66 -21.55 45.57
C GLU A 181 31.52 -22.34 44.26
N LEU A 182 30.83 -21.80 43.25
CA LEU A 182 30.84 -22.41 41.91
C LEU A 182 32.23 -22.24 41.28
N LYS A 183 33.07 -23.28 41.34
CA LYS A 183 34.40 -23.22 40.71
C LYS A 183 34.27 -23.48 39.23
N LYS A 184 35.06 -22.78 38.40
CA LYS A 184 35.20 -23.10 36.97
C LYS A 184 35.63 -24.55 36.70
N ALA A 185 36.29 -25.19 37.67
CA ALA A 185 36.64 -26.61 37.63
C ALA A 185 35.39 -27.51 37.72
N ASP A 186 34.42 -27.14 38.56
CA ASP A 186 33.17 -27.89 38.74
C ASP A 186 32.29 -27.80 37.47
N ILE A 187 32.30 -26.65 36.79
CA ILE A 187 31.63 -26.49 35.49
C ILE A 187 32.27 -27.38 34.40
N LYS A 188 33.59 -27.60 34.44
CA LYS A 188 34.27 -28.49 33.50
C LYS A 188 33.94 -29.97 33.71
N THR A 189 33.50 -30.34 34.91
CA THR A 189 33.10 -31.72 35.22
C THR A 189 31.64 -32.03 34.85
N ILE A 190 30.84 -31.02 34.50
CA ILE A 190 29.46 -31.22 34.06
C ILE A 190 29.47 -31.93 32.70
N HIS A 191 28.68 -32.99 32.59
CA HIS A 191 28.52 -33.75 31.36
C HIS A 191 28.00 -32.84 30.23
N ARG A 192 28.74 -32.86 29.11
CA ARG A 192 28.42 -32.15 27.87
C ARG A 192 27.76 -33.10 26.89
N VAL A 193 26.45 -32.95 26.69
CA VAL A 193 25.70 -33.82 25.79
C VAL A 193 25.90 -33.40 24.33
N GLU A 194 26.14 -34.39 23.49
CA GLU A 194 26.24 -34.27 22.04
C GLU A 194 24.88 -34.51 21.36
N GLN A 195 24.80 -34.21 20.06
CA GLN A 195 23.58 -34.37 19.25
C GLN A 195 22.97 -35.78 19.36
N ASN A 196 23.79 -36.81 19.19
CA ASN A 196 23.38 -38.22 19.19
C ASN A 196 22.80 -38.66 20.55
N GLU A 197 23.22 -38.02 21.65
CA GLU A 197 22.71 -38.28 23.00
C GLU A 197 21.36 -37.62 23.27
N THR A 198 20.86 -36.82 22.32
CA THR A 198 19.57 -36.13 22.40
C THR A 198 18.56 -36.62 21.36
N GLU A 199 18.84 -37.76 20.72
CA GLU A 199 17.90 -38.39 19.78
C GLU A 199 16.71 -38.99 20.53
N GLY A 200 15.60 -38.25 20.58
CA GLY A 200 14.34 -38.65 21.21
C GLY A 200 14.04 -37.93 22.52
N ALA A 201 12.96 -38.33 23.20
CA ALA A 201 12.59 -37.77 24.50
C ALA A 201 13.40 -38.45 25.61
N ILE A 202 14.58 -37.90 25.90
CA ILE A 202 15.51 -38.42 26.91
C ILE A 202 15.42 -37.57 28.17
N VAL A 203 15.32 -38.23 29.33
CA VAL A 203 15.35 -37.58 30.65
C VAL A 203 16.70 -37.87 31.30
N PHE A 204 17.52 -36.83 31.48
CA PHE A 204 18.78 -36.94 32.21
C PHE A 204 18.51 -36.89 33.72
N SER A 205 19.09 -37.84 34.47
CA SER A 205 19.02 -37.88 35.94
C SER A 205 20.07 -37.00 36.62
N GLU A 206 20.90 -36.33 35.82
CA GLU A 206 21.98 -35.44 36.23
C GLU A 206 21.88 -34.09 35.53
N VAL A 207 22.61 -33.09 36.05
CA VAL A 207 22.73 -31.80 35.36
C VAL A 207 23.64 -31.98 34.16
N VAL A 208 23.11 -31.68 32.97
CA VAL A 208 23.85 -31.70 31.70
C VAL A 208 23.86 -30.31 31.08
N ILE A 209 24.85 -30.05 30.23
CA ILE A 209 24.90 -28.87 29.36
C ILE A 209 25.17 -29.30 27.92
N PRO A 210 24.73 -28.57 26.90
CA PRO A 210 25.09 -28.91 25.52
C PRO A 210 26.60 -28.78 25.28
N SER A 211 27.14 -29.65 24.44
CA SER A 211 28.48 -29.46 23.87
C SER A 211 28.55 -28.15 23.07
N GLU A 212 29.75 -27.62 22.84
CA GLU A 212 29.91 -26.36 22.09
C GLU A 212 29.45 -26.51 20.63
N THR A 213 29.69 -27.69 20.04
CA THR A 213 29.21 -28.08 18.70
C THR A 213 27.69 -28.14 18.66
N TRP A 214 27.07 -28.79 19.65
CA TRP A 214 25.62 -28.92 19.71
C TRP A 214 24.92 -27.59 19.94
N PHE A 215 25.46 -26.77 20.85
CA PHE A 215 25.00 -25.40 21.04
C PHE A 215 25.15 -24.56 19.77
N GLY A 216 26.25 -24.72 19.03
CA GLY A 216 26.48 -24.04 17.74
C GLY A 216 25.41 -24.37 16.70
N ILE A 217 25.03 -25.64 16.55
CA ILE A 217 23.94 -26.07 15.64
C ILE A 217 22.61 -25.43 16.06
N TRP A 218 22.33 -25.39 17.36
CA TRP A 218 21.11 -24.80 17.87
C TRP A 218 21.06 -23.30 17.60
N TRP A 219 22.16 -22.60 17.88
CA TRP A 219 22.32 -21.18 17.58
C TRP A 219 22.17 -20.89 16.08
N ASP A 220 22.88 -21.63 15.23
CA ASP A 220 22.83 -21.45 13.78
C ASP A 220 21.43 -21.72 13.22
N THR A 221 20.71 -22.70 13.76
CA THR A 221 19.30 -22.98 13.41
C THR A 221 18.39 -21.80 13.76
N LEU A 222 18.49 -21.30 15.00
CA LEU A 222 17.66 -20.19 15.47
C LEU A 222 17.98 -18.90 14.71
N ASP A 223 19.26 -18.61 14.52
CA ASP A 223 19.72 -17.44 13.77
C ASP A 223 19.30 -17.52 12.29
N SER A 224 19.39 -18.69 11.65
CA SER A 224 18.98 -18.85 10.25
C SER A 224 17.49 -18.64 10.05
N VAL A 225 16.65 -19.16 10.96
CA VAL A 225 15.19 -18.98 10.93
C VAL A 225 14.81 -17.54 11.24
N ALA A 226 15.38 -16.95 12.31
CA ALA A 226 15.12 -15.57 12.69
C ALA A 226 15.52 -14.58 11.59
N TYR A 227 16.70 -14.78 10.97
CA TYR A 227 17.14 -14.02 9.81
C TYR A 227 16.13 -14.14 8.66
N THR A 228 15.75 -15.37 8.31
CA THR A 228 14.87 -15.61 7.17
C THR A 228 13.49 -14.97 7.35
N TYR A 229 12.87 -15.12 8.52
CA TYR A 229 11.58 -14.52 8.86
C TYR A 229 11.62 -12.99 8.90
N THR A 230 12.65 -12.41 9.52
CA THR A 230 12.85 -10.95 9.53
C THR A 230 12.90 -10.40 8.11
N TYR A 231 13.62 -11.09 7.23
CA TYR A 231 13.71 -10.69 5.84
C TYR A 231 12.40 -10.90 5.09
N HIS A 232 11.62 -11.97 5.36
CA HIS A 232 10.31 -12.21 4.70
C HIS A 232 9.41 -10.97 4.81
N ASP A 233 9.25 -10.53 6.04
CA ASP A 233 8.46 -9.36 6.42
C ASP A 233 9.07 -8.05 5.88
N LEU A 234 10.40 -7.88 5.98
CA LEU A 234 11.08 -6.73 5.38
C LEU A 234 10.82 -6.61 3.87
N TYR A 235 10.93 -7.71 3.11
CA TYR A 235 10.75 -7.66 1.66
C TYR A 235 9.29 -7.44 1.26
N GLY A 236 8.33 -7.98 2.04
CA GLY A 236 6.92 -7.62 1.90
C GLY A 236 6.70 -6.10 2.04
N ARG A 237 7.29 -5.48 3.07
CA ARG A 237 7.24 -4.02 3.26
C ARG A 237 7.91 -3.25 2.12
N VAL A 238 9.02 -3.76 1.57
CA VAL A 238 9.72 -3.10 0.45
C VAL A 238 8.81 -2.95 -0.78
N MET A 239 7.87 -3.87 -1.03
CA MET A 239 6.89 -3.73 -2.12
C MET A 239 6.00 -2.51 -1.94
N ILE A 240 5.51 -2.30 -0.71
CA ILE A 240 4.67 -1.16 -0.37
C ILE A 240 5.49 0.14 -0.46
N ILE A 241 6.69 0.15 0.10
CA ILE A 241 7.60 1.31 0.05
C ILE A 241 7.94 1.70 -1.39
N PHE A 242 8.19 0.73 -2.27
CA PHE A 242 8.44 0.99 -3.69
C PHE A 242 7.30 1.81 -4.31
N TRP A 243 6.05 1.40 -4.10
CA TRP A 243 4.90 2.11 -4.66
C TRP A 243 4.64 3.45 -3.99
N VAL A 244 4.90 3.58 -2.68
CA VAL A 244 4.86 4.88 -1.99
C VAL A 244 5.85 5.86 -2.61
N VAL A 245 7.09 5.43 -2.92
CA VAL A 245 8.10 6.26 -3.59
C VAL A 245 7.66 6.62 -5.01
N VAL A 246 7.15 5.67 -5.78
CA VAL A 246 6.66 5.91 -7.15
C VAL A 246 5.53 6.94 -7.14
N ILE A 247 4.56 6.80 -6.22
CA ILE A 247 3.46 7.75 -6.07
C ILE A 247 4.00 9.13 -5.66
N ALA A 248 4.91 9.20 -4.69
CA ALA A 248 5.51 10.47 -4.26
C ALA A 248 6.23 11.19 -5.40
N ILE A 249 6.96 10.46 -6.25
CA ILE A 249 7.57 11.00 -7.47
C ILE A 249 6.49 11.53 -8.42
N GLY A 250 5.39 10.79 -8.60
CA GLY A 250 4.24 11.23 -9.40
C GLY A 250 3.61 12.53 -8.90
N VAL A 251 3.38 12.64 -7.60
CA VAL A 251 2.83 13.84 -6.95
C VAL A 251 3.79 15.03 -7.10
N LEU A 252 5.08 14.82 -6.86
CA LEU A 252 6.10 15.85 -7.04
C LEU A 252 6.15 16.32 -8.50
N ASN A 253 6.11 15.40 -9.46
CA ASN A 253 6.08 15.73 -10.88
C ASN A 253 4.83 16.56 -11.23
N HIS A 254 3.64 16.17 -10.74
CA HIS A 254 2.41 16.92 -10.96
C HIS A 254 2.50 18.36 -10.40
N ALA A 255 3.01 18.50 -9.17
CA ALA A 255 3.21 19.81 -8.54
C ALA A 255 4.18 20.69 -9.33
N ILE A 256 5.31 20.12 -9.79
CA ILE A 256 6.29 20.83 -10.63
C ILE A 256 5.64 21.27 -11.95
N SER A 257 4.94 20.37 -12.65
CA SER A 257 4.26 20.70 -13.92
C SER A 257 3.24 21.83 -13.74
N ARG A 258 2.45 21.81 -12.65
CA ARG A 258 1.49 22.88 -12.33
C ARG A 258 2.17 24.23 -12.09
N ILE A 259 3.22 24.26 -11.28
CA ILE A 259 3.98 25.49 -11.00
C ILE A 259 4.62 26.02 -12.29
N ALA A 260 5.19 25.13 -13.09
CA ALA A 260 5.86 25.50 -14.33
C ALA A 260 4.86 26.05 -15.35
N ASN A 261 3.66 25.48 -15.47
CA ASN A 261 2.58 25.99 -16.32
C ASN A 261 2.10 27.37 -15.87
N LEU A 262 1.96 27.61 -14.56
CA LEU A 262 1.63 28.95 -14.03
C LEU A 262 2.73 29.98 -14.33
N GLN A 263 4.00 29.58 -14.31
CA GLN A 263 5.13 30.46 -14.62
C GLN A 263 5.23 30.79 -16.12
N VAL A 264 4.94 29.83 -17.00
CA VAL A 264 4.88 30.04 -18.45
C VAL A 264 3.81 31.08 -18.80
N VAL A 265 2.66 31.02 -18.15
CA VAL A 265 1.56 31.98 -18.32
C VAL A 265 1.91 33.37 -17.82
N ARG A 266 2.66 33.47 -16.71
CA ARG A 266 3.01 34.77 -16.11
C ARG A 266 4.15 35.49 -16.83
N ASN A 267 5.03 34.75 -17.52
CA ASN A 267 6.18 35.31 -18.23
C ASN A 267 6.03 35.14 -19.75
N HIS A 268 5.39 36.10 -20.41
CA HIS A 268 5.45 36.30 -21.87
C HIS A 268 6.87 36.60 -22.40
N SER A 269 7.90 36.64 -21.56
CA SER A 269 9.27 36.98 -21.96
C SER A 269 10.05 35.76 -22.48
N SER A 270 10.59 35.93 -23.69
CA SER A 270 11.45 35.02 -24.45
C SER A 270 12.88 34.95 -23.89
N LYS A 271 13.08 34.38 -22.69
CA LYS A 271 14.42 33.99 -22.26
C LYS A 271 14.48 32.52 -21.87
N SER A 272 15.45 31.85 -22.48
CA SER A 272 15.94 30.49 -22.23
C SER A 272 15.53 30.02 -20.83
N GLY A 273 14.67 29.01 -20.77
CA GLY A 273 14.31 28.39 -19.50
C GLY A 273 15.58 28.03 -18.73
N GLY A 274 15.65 28.39 -17.45
CA GLY A 274 16.81 28.08 -16.62
C GLY A 274 17.15 26.58 -16.66
N ARG A 275 18.33 26.17 -16.17
CA ARG A 275 18.79 24.76 -16.19
C ARG A 275 17.71 23.75 -15.77
N LEU A 276 16.87 24.09 -14.80
CA LEU A 276 15.74 23.27 -14.34
C LEU A 276 14.68 23.02 -15.42
N TRP A 277 14.31 24.03 -16.20
CA TRP A 277 13.35 23.87 -17.30
C TRP A 277 13.94 23.06 -18.46
N ASN A 278 15.23 23.24 -18.77
CA ASN A 278 15.90 22.43 -19.80
C ASN A 278 16.04 20.96 -19.37
N LEU A 279 16.26 20.71 -18.07
CA LEU A 279 16.23 19.35 -17.51
C LEU A 279 14.81 18.76 -17.56
N TYR A 280 13.79 19.54 -17.21
CA TYR A 280 12.39 19.12 -17.29
C TYR A 280 11.95 18.81 -18.72
N SER A 281 12.19 19.71 -19.68
CA SER A 281 11.87 19.46 -21.10
C SER A 281 12.67 18.30 -21.68
N SER A 282 13.94 18.13 -21.27
CA SER A 282 14.74 16.96 -21.64
C SER A 282 14.20 15.66 -21.01
N ALA A 283 13.67 15.69 -19.78
CA ALA A 283 13.07 14.53 -19.15
C ALA A 283 11.72 14.18 -19.80
N VAL A 284 10.88 15.17 -20.06
CA VAL A 284 9.57 14.99 -20.70
C VAL A 284 9.71 14.41 -22.11
N SER A 285 10.62 14.97 -22.90
CA SER A 285 10.88 14.56 -24.30
C SER A 285 11.52 13.18 -24.45
N ARG A 286 12.21 12.68 -23.42
CA ARG A 286 12.92 11.39 -23.46
C ARG A 286 12.22 10.28 -22.70
N LEU A 287 11.49 10.61 -21.62
CA LEU A 287 10.97 9.65 -20.64
C LEU A 287 9.44 9.61 -20.51
N THR A 288 8.73 10.74 -20.55
CA THR A 288 7.28 10.75 -20.24
C THR A 288 6.40 10.60 -21.49
N VAL A 289 6.69 11.36 -22.55
CA VAL A 289 5.87 11.40 -23.78
C VAL A 289 6.12 10.21 -24.73
N PRO A 290 7.38 9.74 -24.95
CA PRO A 290 7.60 8.69 -25.94
C PRO A 290 7.09 7.30 -25.51
N ALA A 291 6.68 6.49 -26.50
CA ALA A 291 6.36 5.07 -26.31
C ALA A 291 7.60 4.25 -25.91
N THR A 292 7.41 3.18 -25.12
CA THR A 292 8.52 2.32 -24.63
C THR A 292 9.33 1.71 -25.75
N PHE A 293 8.66 1.12 -26.73
CA PHE A 293 9.29 0.52 -27.90
C PHE A 293 8.67 1.09 -29.17
N GLY A 294 9.52 1.63 -30.06
CA GLY A 294 9.07 2.26 -31.30
C GLY A 294 8.11 3.43 -31.05
N ASN A 295 6.96 3.40 -31.75
CA ASN A 295 5.98 4.48 -31.76
C ASN A 295 4.60 4.06 -31.25
N ARG A 296 4.43 2.83 -30.75
CA ARG A 296 3.13 2.23 -30.44
C ARG A 296 2.86 2.27 -28.94
N CYS A 297 2.07 3.25 -28.49
CA CYS A 297 1.64 3.36 -27.10
C CYS A 297 0.14 3.07 -26.97
N ALA A 298 -0.67 3.65 -27.86
CA ALA A 298 -2.09 3.36 -27.98
C ALA A 298 -2.37 2.14 -28.88
N GLN A 299 -1.51 1.88 -29.88
CA GLN A 299 -1.64 0.73 -30.76
C GLN A 299 -1.35 -0.59 -30.03
N LYS A 300 -2.05 -1.64 -30.47
CA LYS A 300 -1.88 -3.00 -29.95
C LYS A 300 -0.57 -3.59 -30.49
N VAL A 301 0.19 -4.23 -29.60
CA VAL A 301 1.35 -5.04 -29.96
C VAL A 301 1.13 -6.45 -29.40
N GLY A 302 0.86 -7.41 -30.29
CA GLY A 302 0.44 -8.75 -29.90
C GLY A 302 -0.88 -8.73 -29.12
N TRP A 303 -0.85 -9.19 -27.88
CA TRP A 303 -2.03 -9.41 -27.03
C TRP A 303 -2.34 -8.25 -26.07
N GLY A 304 -1.62 -7.12 -26.15
CA GLY A 304 -1.82 -5.98 -25.25
C GLY A 304 -1.33 -4.65 -25.82
N THR A 305 -1.41 -3.60 -25.01
CA THR A 305 -0.84 -2.28 -25.29
C THR A 305 0.48 -2.11 -24.54
N ILE A 306 1.41 -1.35 -25.12
CA ILE A 306 2.68 -1.05 -24.48
C ILE A 306 2.52 0.31 -23.78
N PRO A 307 2.69 0.36 -22.44
CA PRO A 307 2.59 1.62 -21.70
C PRO A 307 3.65 2.65 -22.17
N PRO A 308 3.50 3.94 -21.80
CA PRO A 308 4.57 4.93 -21.94
C PRO A 308 5.88 4.49 -21.26
N ARG A 309 7.02 5.01 -21.73
CA ARG A 309 8.37 4.64 -21.25
C ARG A 309 8.51 4.58 -19.74
N LEU A 310 8.11 5.66 -19.08
CA LEU A 310 8.21 5.75 -17.63
C LEU A 310 7.40 4.66 -16.92
N GLN A 311 6.18 4.38 -17.37
CA GLN A 311 5.36 3.33 -16.79
C GLN A 311 5.99 1.94 -17.00
N SER A 312 6.50 1.67 -18.20
CA SER A 312 7.20 0.40 -18.47
C SER A 312 8.47 0.24 -17.66
N LEU A 313 9.26 1.31 -17.47
CA LEU A 313 10.45 1.27 -16.63
C LEU A 313 10.11 1.02 -15.16
N THR A 314 9.07 1.69 -14.64
CA THR A 314 8.57 1.47 -13.27
C THR A 314 8.11 0.02 -13.09
N LEU A 315 7.34 -0.52 -14.04
CA LEU A 315 6.87 -1.91 -13.99
C LEU A 315 8.02 -2.91 -14.11
N PHE A 316 9.02 -2.63 -14.94
CA PHE A 316 10.21 -3.46 -15.05
C PHE A 316 11.02 -3.44 -13.75
N ALA A 317 11.23 -2.27 -13.15
CA ALA A 317 11.90 -2.14 -11.86
C ALA A 317 11.15 -2.90 -10.77
N PHE A 318 9.82 -2.81 -10.74
CA PHE A 318 8.98 -3.55 -9.82
C PHE A 318 9.09 -5.06 -10.01
N LEU A 319 9.05 -5.55 -11.26
CA LEU A 319 9.22 -6.97 -11.58
C LEU A 319 10.61 -7.48 -11.20
N ALA A 320 11.67 -6.75 -11.57
CA ALA A 320 13.04 -7.10 -11.24
C ALA A 320 13.26 -7.16 -9.73
N LEU A 321 12.72 -6.19 -8.98
CA LEU A 321 12.77 -6.17 -7.53
C LEU A 321 12.05 -7.40 -6.93
N ASN A 322 10.85 -7.74 -7.41
CA ASN A 322 10.14 -8.94 -6.95
C ASN A 322 10.93 -10.22 -7.20
N ILE A 323 11.56 -10.37 -8.37
CA ILE A 323 12.39 -11.54 -8.69
C ILE A 323 13.61 -11.60 -7.76
N VAL A 324 14.36 -10.51 -7.62
CA VAL A 324 15.56 -10.44 -6.78
C VAL A 324 15.22 -10.77 -5.32
N LEU A 325 14.18 -10.14 -4.77
CA LEU A 325 13.78 -10.36 -3.37
C LEU A 325 13.17 -11.74 -3.14
N SER A 326 12.63 -12.41 -4.16
CA SER A 326 12.15 -13.79 -4.03
C SER A 326 13.30 -14.82 -3.96
N ILE A 327 14.50 -14.46 -4.41
CA ILE A 327 15.66 -15.38 -4.52
C ILE A 327 16.76 -15.04 -3.50
N HIS A 328 16.93 -13.76 -3.16
CA HIS A 328 18.05 -13.29 -2.36
C HIS A 328 17.83 -13.42 -0.84
N GLY A 329 18.90 -13.71 -0.10
CA GLY A 329 18.93 -13.56 1.35
C GLY A 329 18.37 -14.76 2.12
N TYR A 330 18.70 -15.99 1.72
CA TYR A 330 18.46 -17.19 2.52
C TYR A 330 19.74 -17.59 3.25
N LYS A 331 19.65 -17.80 4.57
CA LYS A 331 20.73 -18.37 5.37
C LYS A 331 20.49 -19.88 5.50
N ILE A 332 21.18 -20.65 4.68
CA ILE A 332 21.10 -22.12 4.69
C ILE A 332 22.24 -22.66 5.54
N VAL A 333 21.92 -23.53 6.50
CA VAL A 333 22.90 -24.12 7.42
C VAL A 333 22.96 -25.65 7.20
N PRO A 334 24.15 -26.29 7.35
CA PRO A 334 24.31 -27.71 7.07
C PRO A 334 23.41 -28.62 7.91
N VAL A 335 23.20 -28.26 9.18
CA VAL A 335 22.31 -28.95 10.12
C VAL A 335 21.33 -27.92 10.66
N ASN A 336 20.04 -28.12 10.37
CA ASN A 336 18.96 -27.29 10.88
C ASN A 336 17.96 -28.15 11.63
N MET A 337 17.67 -27.81 12.89
CA MET A 337 16.81 -28.64 13.74
C MET A 337 15.33 -28.63 13.32
N TYR A 338 14.87 -27.60 12.62
CA TYR A 338 13.51 -27.55 12.08
C TYR A 338 13.41 -28.18 10.69
N PHE A 339 14.43 -27.97 9.85
CA PHE A 339 14.45 -28.38 8.45
C PHE A 339 15.75 -29.13 8.12
N PRO A 340 15.84 -30.43 8.46
CA PRO A 340 17.13 -31.15 8.53
C PRO A 340 17.95 -31.21 7.24
N SER A 341 17.33 -31.05 6.07
CA SER A 341 18.02 -31.05 4.79
C SER A 341 18.04 -29.67 4.14
N THR A 342 19.11 -29.39 3.39
CA THR A 342 19.24 -28.20 2.54
C THR A 342 18.05 -28.03 1.60
N GLU A 343 17.57 -29.14 1.04
CA GLU A 343 16.42 -29.14 0.15
C GLU A 343 15.14 -28.66 0.84
N LYS A 344 14.85 -29.17 2.05
CA LYS A 344 13.71 -28.73 2.84
C LYS A 344 13.83 -27.26 3.21
N GLN A 345 15.01 -26.80 3.62
CA GLN A 345 15.26 -25.39 3.91
C GLN A 345 14.93 -24.51 2.69
N ILE A 346 15.43 -24.86 1.50
CA ILE A 346 15.18 -24.09 0.28
C ILE A 346 13.70 -24.08 -0.07
N LEU A 347 13.05 -25.26 -0.13
CA LEU A 347 11.63 -25.37 -0.47
C LEU A 347 10.77 -24.58 0.51
N ARG A 348 11.03 -24.72 1.82
CA ARG A 348 10.30 -24.00 2.87
C ARG A 348 10.50 -22.49 2.74
N TYR A 349 11.74 -22.02 2.71
CA TYR A 349 12.04 -20.59 2.73
C TYR A 349 11.58 -19.87 1.47
N VAL A 350 11.74 -20.48 0.29
CA VAL A 350 11.24 -19.91 -0.97
C VAL A 350 9.72 -19.85 -0.97
N SER A 351 9.05 -20.92 -0.52
CA SER A 351 7.59 -20.95 -0.47
C SER A 351 7.03 -19.88 0.47
N ASP A 352 7.60 -19.75 1.67
CA ASP A 352 7.23 -18.70 2.63
C ASP A 352 7.45 -17.30 2.04
N ARG A 353 8.64 -17.05 1.46
CA ARG A 353 9.00 -15.77 0.84
C ARG A 353 7.99 -15.34 -0.22
N THR A 354 7.67 -16.21 -1.16
CA THR A 354 6.77 -15.87 -2.26
C THR A 354 5.34 -15.72 -1.79
N GLY A 355 4.91 -16.48 -0.78
CA GLY A 355 3.60 -16.31 -0.14
C GLY A 355 3.45 -14.93 0.54
N VAL A 356 4.42 -14.55 1.36
CA VAL A 356 4.43 -13.26 2.07
C VAL A 356 4.46 -12.08 1.10
N ILE A 357 5.36 -12.10 0.11
CA ILE A 357 5.44 -11.02 -0.89
C ILE A 357 4.18 -10.96 -1.75
N SER A 358 3.60 -12.12 -2.11
CA SER A 358 2.34 -12.17 -2.84
C SER A 358 1.21 -11.48 -2.07
N PHE A 359 1.01 -11.82 -0.81
CA PHE A 359 -0.09 -11.27 -0.02
C PHE A 359 0.14 -9.80 0.33
N ALA A 360 1.40 -9.38 0.51
CA ALA A 360 1.75 -7.97 0.69
C ALA A 360 1.33 -7.06 -0.48
N ASN A 361 1.15 -7.63 -1.68
CA ASN A 361 0.69 -6.89 -2.86
C ASN A 361 -0.83 -6.68 -2.91
N PHE A 362 -1.64 -7.36 -2.08
CA PHE A 362 -3.11 -7.27 -2.13
C PHE A 362 -3.64 -5.84 -1.92
N PRO A 363 -3.19 -5.07 -0.90
CA PRO A 363 -3.57 -3.66 -0.77
C PRO A 363 -3.38 -2.84 -2.04
N LEU A 364 -2.26 -3.08 -2.75
CA LEU A 364 -1.90 -2.36 -3.97
C LEU A 364 -2.79 -2.73 -5.15
N ILE A 365 -3.17 -4.01 -5.27
CA ILE A 365 -4.09 -4.49 -6.32
C ILE A 365 -5.41 -3.73 -6.23
N TRP A 366 -6.01 -3.63 -5.04
CA TRP A 366 -7.27 -2.90 -4.88
C TRP A 366 -7.07 -1.40 -5.02
N LEU A 367 -6.02 -0.82 -4.44
CA LEU A 367 -5.72 0.61 -4.55
C LEU A 367 -5.68 1.08 -6.01
N PHE A 368 -5.01 0.32 -6.87
CA PHE A 368 -4.85 0.65 -8.28
C PHE A 368 -6.07 0.28 -9.15
N GLY A 369 -7.00 -0.52 -8.64
CA GLY A 369 -8.21 -0.94 -9.36
C GLY A 369 -9.42 -0.02 -9.16
N MET A 370 -9.37 0.94 -8.23
CA MET A 370 -10.49 1.85 -7.92
C MET A 370 -10.67 2.97 -8.94
N ARG A 371 -11.93 3.42 -9.12
CA ARG A 371 -12.27 4.59 -9.94
C ARG A 371 -12.10 5.90 -9.17
N ASN A 372 -12.29 5.88 -7.85
CA ASN A 372 -12.22 7.05 -6.97
C ASN A 372 -10.94 7.01 -6.16
N ASN A 373 -9.83 7.18 -6.85
CA ASN A 373 -8.53 7.19 -6.22
C ASN A 373 -8.10 8.63 -5.94
N LEU A 374 -8.02 9.03 -4.66
CA LEU A 374 -7.43 10.32 -4.25
C LEU A 374 -6.04 10.52 -4.88
N LEU A 375 -5.30 9.43 -5.07
CA LEU A 375 -3.98 9.47 -5.68
C LEU A 375 -4.02 9.87 -7.16
N MET A 376 -5.11 9.61 -7.90
CA MET A 376 -5.26 10.11 -9.28
C MET A 376 -5.32 11.63 -9.30
N TRP A 377 -5.99 12.26 -8.33
CA TRP A 377 -5.99 13.72 -8.19
C TRP A 377 -4.60 14.26 -7.79
N LEU A 378 -3.91 13.59 -6.86
CA LEU A 378 -2.59 14.02 -6.40
C LEU A 378 -1.48 13.86 -7.45
N THR A 379 -1.50 12.77 -8.22
CA THR A 379 -0.48 12.47 -9.25
C THR A 379 -0.83 13.04 -10.62
N GLY A 380 -2.11 13.36 -10.85
CA GLY A 380 -2.65 13.74 -12.16
C GLY A 380 -2.60 12.63 -13.21
N TRP A 381 -2.32 11.38 -12.81
CA TRP A 381 -2.40 10.26 -13.74
C TRP A 381 -3.85 9.86 -13.99
N ASP A 382 -4.11 9.35 -15.18
CA ASP A 382 -5.42 8.86 -15.60
C ASP A 382 -5.72 7.47 -15.01
N PHE A 383 -7.00 7.08 -15.08
CA PHE A 383 -7.42 5.75 -14.66
C PHE A 383 -6.71 4.64 -15.47
N GLY A 384 -6.36 4.90 -16.73
CA GLY A 384 -5.62 3.97 -17.57
C GLY A 384 -4.27 3.59 -16.98
N THR A 385 -3.51 4.57 -16.47
CA THR A 385 -2.22 4.34 -15.78
C THR A 385 -2.39 3.49 -14.53
N TYR A 386 -3.33 3.84 -13.64
CA TYR A 386 -3.60 3.10 -12.41
C TYR A 386 -4.05 1.66 -12.69
N ASN A 387 -5.01 1.49 -13.61
CA ASN A 387 -5.48 0.17 -14.02
C ASN A 387 -4.36 -0.68 -14.65
N ASN A 388 -3.37 -0.03 -15.29
CA ASN A 388 -2.19 -0.74 -15.76
C ASN A 388 -1.33 -1.29 -14.62
N PHE A 389 -1.13 -0.52 -13.55
CA PHE A 389 -0.45 -1.00 -12.35
C PHE A 389 -1.24 -2.12 -11.67
N HIS A 390 -2.56 -2.00 -11.51
CA HIS A 390 -3.43 -3.06 -11.00
C HIS A 390 -3.19 -4.40 -11.70
N ARG A 391 -3.21 -4.40 -13.05
CA ARG A 391 -3.01 -5.62 -13.85
C ARG A 391 -1.65 -6.27 -13.61
N TRP A 392 -0.57 -5.49 -13.53
CA TRP A 392 0.77 -6.03 -13.36
C TRP A 392 1.06 -6.50 -11.94
N VAL A 393 0.63 -5.73 -10.93
CA VAL A 393 0.75 -6.15 -9.52
C VAL A 393 -0.03 -7.45 -9.28
N ALA A 394 -1.25 -7.57 -9.82
CA ALA A 394 -2.04 -8.80 -9.73
C ALA A 394 -1.34 -9.99 -10.39
N ARG A 395 -0.79 -9.83 -11.60
CA ARG A 395 -0.06 -10.92 -12.29
C ARG A 395 1.17 -11.40 -11.52
N ILE A 396 1.95 -10.46 -10.97
CA ILE A 396 3.15 -10.78 -10.19
C ILE A 396 2.77 -11.51 -8.89
N SER A 397 1.76 -11.01 -8.18
CA SER A 397 1.22 -11.66 -6.98
C SER A 397 0.70 -13.07 -7.27
N THR A 398 -0.09 -13.26 -8.35
CA THR A 398 -0.55 -14.60 -8.75
C THR A 398 0.62 -15.53 -9.09
N ALA A 399 1.65 -15.06 -9.79
CA ALA A 399 2.82 -15.88 -10.09
C ALA A 399 3.56 -16.31 -8.81
N GLN A 400 3.70 -15.42 -7.85
CA GLN A 400 4.30 -15.72 -6.54
C GLN A 400 3.44 -16.69 -5.72
N ALA A 401 2.11 -16.57 -5.77
CA ALA A 401 1.20 -17.52 -5.14
C ALA A 401 1.31 -18.92 -5.76
N ILE A 402 1.47 -19.02 -7.09
CA ILE A 402 1.70 -20.30 -7.77
C ILE A 402 3.02 -20.92 -7.30
N VAL A 403 4.11 -20.14 -7.21
CA VAL A 403 5.40 -20.63 -6.71
C VAL A 403 5.30 -21.08 -5.25
N HIS A 404 4.60 -20.32 -4.40
CA HIS A 404 4.31 -20.70 -3.02
C HIS A 404 3.60 -22.05 -2.94
N SER A 405 2.51 -22.22 -3.70
CA SER A 405 1.71 -23.44 -3.69
C SER A 405 2.49 -24.64 -4.23
N ILE A 406 3.22 -24.48 -5.34
CA ILE A 406 4.08 -25.55 -5.88
C ILE A 406 5.15 -25.95 -4.87
N GLY A 407 5.82 -24.98 -4.24
CA GLY A 407 6.88 -25.26 -3.28
C GLY A 407 6.39 -26.01 -2.05
N TYR A 408 5.21 -25.64 -1.51
CA TYR A 408 4.55 -26.37 -0.42
C TYR A 408 4.07 -27.77 -0.83
N THR A 409 3.47 -27.90 -2.02
CA THR A 409 3.09 -29.21 -2.55
C THR A 409 4.31 -30.13 -2.67
N LEU A 410 5.42 -29.64 -3.22
CA LEU A 410 6.66 -30.40 -3.34
C LEU A 410 7.27 -30.75 -1.97
N LEU A 411 7.28 -29.81 -1.03
CA LEU A 411 7.79 -30.01 0.33
C LEU A 411 7.04 -31.18 1.01
N ILE A 412 5.71 -31.11 1.06
CA ILE A 412 4.89 -32.10 1.73
C ILE A 412 4.91 -33.46 1.01
N PHE A 413 4.84 -33.45 -0.33
CA PHE A 413 4.85 -34.69 -1.10
C PHE A 413 6.18 -35.44 -0.97
N ARG A 414 7.32 -34.73 -0.86
CA ARG A 414 8.63 -35.36 -0.63
C ARG A 414 8.83 -35.85 0.80
N GLU A 415 8.09 -35.30 1.78
CA GLU A 415 8.18 -35.74 3.17
C GLU A 415 7.48 -37.06 3.45
N GLY A 416 6.29 -37.29 2.88
CA GLY A 416 5.49 -38.48 3.20
C GLY A 416 4.64 -39.02 2.05
N GLY A 417 4.89 -38.59 0.82
CA GLY A 417 4.16 -39.03 -0.36
C GLY A 417 2.70 -38.56 -0.39
N TRP A 418 1.87 -39.32 -1.11
CA TRP A 418 0.47 -38.97 -1.35
C TRP A 418 -0.39 -39.04 -0.08
N ASP A 419 -0.17 -40.04 0.78
CA ASP A 419 -0.96 -40.22 2.00
C ASP A 419 -0.75 -39.03 2.97
N TYR A 420 0.49 -38.56 3.10
CA TYR A 420 0.80 -37.38 3.90
C TYR A 420 0.24 -36.09 3.27
N TYR A 421 0.28 -35.97 1.94
CA TYR A 421 -0.35 -34.84 1.25
C TYR A 421 -1.86 -34.76 1.52
N VAL A 422 -2.56 -35.88 1.39
CA VAL A 422 -4.01 -35.96 1.66
C VAL A 422 -4.31 -35.70 3.15
N PHE A 423 -3.43 -36.09 4.07
CA PHE A 423 -3.57 -35.75 5.48
C PHE A 423 -3.66 -34.22 5.70
N TRP A 424 -2.86 -33.41 4.98
CA TRP A 424 -2.89 -31.95 5.12
C TRP A 424 -4.21 -31.31 4.67
N TRP A 425 -4.98 -31.98 3.81
CA TRP A 425 -6.34 -31.52 3.45
C TRP A 425 -7.33 -31.54 4.61
N SER A 426 -7.02 -32.21 5.72
CA SER A 426 -7.81 -32.11 6.95
C SER A 426 -7.73 -30.73 7.63
N TYR A 427 -6.74 -29.91 7.28
CA TYR A 427 -6.55 -28.57 7.84
C TYR A 427 -7.16 -27.51 6.94
N MET A 428 -8.01 -26.64 7.52
CA MET A 428 -8.72 -25.59 6.78
C MET A 428 -7.78 -24.71 5.97
N PHE A 429 -6.73 -24.20 6.61
CA PHE A 429 -5.80 -23.27 5.99
C PHE A 429 -5.13 -23.84 4.73
N TRP A 430 -4.96 -25.16 4.65
CA TRP A 430 -4.31 -25.84 3.54
C TRP A 430 -5.18 -25.80 2.27
N TRP A 431 -6.38 -26.39 2.32
CA TRP A 431 -7.23 -26.50 1.14
C TRP A 431 -7.81 -25.14 0.69
N VAL A 432 -8.06 -24.20 1.61
CA VAL A 432 -8.47 -22.85 1.23
C VAL A 432 -7.34 -22.06 0.55
N GLY A 433 -6.07 -22.36 0.86
CA GLY A 433 -4.90 -21.80 0.16
C GLY A 433 -4.78 -22.31 -1.28
N GLU A 434 -5.07 -23.60 -1.51
CA GLU A 434 -5.16 -24.17 -2.86
C GLU A 434 -6.28 -23.48 -3.66
N ILE A 435 -7.49 -23.33 -3.08
CA ILE A 435 -8.59 -22.61 -3.70
C ILE A 435 -8.19 -21.16 -4.01
N ALA A 436 -7.53 -20.46 -3.08
CA ALA A 436 -7.09 -19.09 -3.29
C ALA A 436 -6.17 -18.99 -4.52
N THR A 437 -5.19 -19.89 -4.66
CA THR A 437 -4.27 -19.94 -5.81
C THR A 437 -5.03 -20.21 -7.12
N ILE A 438 -5.98 -21.13 -7.11
CA ILE A 438 -6.84 -21.44 -8.27
C ILE A 438 -7.65 -20.21 -8.66
N VAL A 439 -8.30 -19.56 -7.71
CA VAL A 439 -9.10 -18.35 -7.93
C VAL A 439 -8.24 -17.19 -8.45
N MET A 440 -7.04 -16.98 -7.89
CA MET A 440 -6.09 -15.99 -8.41
C MET A 440 -5.69 -16.26 -9.86
N SER A 441 -5.50 -17.54 -10.21
CA SER A 441 -5.14 -17.96 -11.57
C SER A 441 -6.30 -17.76 -12.54
N LEU A 442 -7.53 -18.12 -12.12
CA LEU A 442 -8.75 -17.90 -12.90
C LEU A 442 -9.06 -16.42 -13.07
N LEU A 443 -8.83 -15.59 -12.06
CA LEU A 443 -8.93 -14.13 -12.15
C LEU A 443 -8.02 -13.58 -13.25
N VAL A 444 -6.75 -13.97 -13.27
CA VAL A 444 -5.81 -13.52 -14.32
C VAL A 444 -6.21 -14.06 -15.69
N GLY A 445 -6.60 -15.34 -15.77
CA GLY A 445 -7.03 -15.99 -17.02
C GLY A 445 -8.28 -15.38 -17.62
N ALA A 446 -9.34 -15.19 -16.83
CA ALA A 446 -10.60 -14.55 -17.25
C ALA A 446 -10.41 -13.07 -17.59
N SER A 447 -9.39 -12.42 -17.02
CA SER A 447 -9.00 -11.04 -17.33
C SER A 447 -8.20 -10.90 -18.62
N PHE A 448 -7.97 -11.99 -19.36
CA PHE A 448 -7.25 -11.93 -20.62
C PHE A 448 -7.97 -11.04 -21.63
N TYR A 449 -7.20 -10.22 -22.35
CA TYR A 449 -7.71 -9.12 -23.16
C TYR A 449 -8.81 -9.55 -24.16
N TRP A 450 -8.63 -10.71 -24.80
CA TRP A 450 -9.58 -11.23 -25.78
C TRP A 450 -10.93 -11.60 -25.16
N ILE A 451 -10.92 -12.33 -24.02
CA ILE A 451 -12.13 -12.75 -23.31
C ILE A 451 -12.90 -11.52 -22.82
N ARG A 452 -12.19 -10.61 -22.15
CA ARG A 452 -12.76 -9.38 -21.59
C ARG A 452 -13.39 -8.48 -22.65
N ARG A 453 -12.83 -8.42 -23.86
CA ARG A 453 -13.37 -7.59 -24.95
C ARG A 453 -14.66 -8.17 -25.53
N GLN A 454 -14.75 -9.49 -25.64
CA GLN A 454 -15.93 -10.15 -26.21
C GLN A 454 -17.12 -10.10 -25.27
N GLN A 455 -16.90 -10.29 -23.95
CA GLN A 455 -17.95 -10.40 -22.94
C GLN A 455 -17.60 -9.58 -21.70
N TYR A 456 -17.54 -8.24 -21.86
CA TYR A 456 -17.11 -7.33 -20.79
C TYR A 456 -17.98 -7.42 -19.52
N GLU A 457 -19.30 -7.47 -19.68
CA GLU A 457 -20.23 -7.50 -18.54
C GLU A 457 -20.10 -8.79 -17.72
N LEU A 458 -20.01 -9.94 -18.40
CA LEU A 458 -19.78 -11.24 -17.75
C LEU A 458 -18.44 -11.25 -17.03
N PHE A 459 -17.39 -10.76 -17.71
CA PHE A 459 -16.07 -10.61 -17.12
C PHE A 459 -16.12 -9.81 -15.81
N LEU A 460 -16.79 -8.66 -15.80
CA LEU A 460 -16.84 -7.78 -14.64
C LEU A 460 -17.51 -8.46 -13.43
N VAL A 461 -18.66 -9.11 -13.65
CA VAL A 461 -19.39 -9.81 -12.58
C VAL A 461 -18.57 -10.97 -12.01
N VAL A 462 -18.03 -11.82 -12.90
CA VAL A 462 -17.19 -12.97 -12.51
C VAL A 462 -15.94 -12.51 -11.76
N HIS A 463 -15.30 -11.42 -12.20
CA HIS A 463 -14.12 -10.86 -11.55
C HIS A 463 -14.43 -10.34 -10.13
N ILE A 464 -15.58 -9.67 -9.93
CA ILE A 464 -16.00 -9.20 -8.61
C ILE A 464 -16.27 -10.36 -7.65
N ILE A 465 -17.05 -11.37 -8.10
CA ILE A 465 -17.38 -12.54 -7.28
C ILE A 465 -16.11 -13.29 -6.88
N MET A 466 -15.23 -13.57 -7.84
CA MET A 466 -13.95 -14.24 -7.57
C MET A 466 -13.03 -13.41 -6.66
N SER A 467 -13.07 -12.08 -6.74
CA SER A 467 -12.31 -11.20 -5.85
C SER A 467 -12.80 -11.27 -4.39
N ILE A 468 -14.11 -11.39 -4.18
CA ILE A 468 -14.69 -11.60 -2.83
C ILE A 468 -14.27 -12.97 -2.29
N ILE A 469 -14.43 -14.02 -3.11
CA ILE A 469 -14.02 -15.38 -2.75
C ILE A 469 -12.54 -15.38 -2.37
N LEU A 470 -11.68 -14.75 -3.18
CA LEU A 470 -10.24 -14.65 -2.93
C LEU A 470 -9.93 -14.02 -1.57
N LEU A 471 -10.56 -12.89 -1.23
CA LEU A 471 -10.30 -12.22 0.05
C LEU A 471 -10.72 -13.11 1.23
N VAL A 472 -11.88 -13.78 1.14
CA VAL A 472 -12.37 -14.68 2.19
C VAL A 472 -11.49 -15.92 2.32
N THR A 473 -11.11 -16.56 1.21
CA THR A 473 -10.23 -17.75 1.25
C THR A 473 -8.83 -17.40 1.74
N MET A 474 -8.31 -16.21 1.42
CA MET A 474 -7.03 -15.75 1.96
C MET A 474 -7.08 -15.47 3.46
N LEU A 475 -8.16 -14.88 3.98
CA LEU A 475 -8.34 -14.70 5.41
C LEU A 475 -8.38 -16.05 6.15
N ALA A 476 -9.11 -17.03 5.60
CA ALA A 476 -9.12 -18.39 6.13
C ALA A 476 -7.75 -19.08 6.03
N HIS A 477 -7.00 -18.84 4.94
CA HIS A 477 -5.67 -19.39 4.73
C HIS A 477 -4.65 -18.90 5.76
N VAL A 478 -4.68 -17.61 6.10
CA VAL A 478 -3.73 -17.03 7.07
C VAL A 478 -4.19 -17.14 8.52
N SER A 479 -5.35 -17.73 8.78
CA SER A 479 -5.91 -17.89 10.14
C SER A 479 -5.00 -18.67 11.10
N ILE A 480 -4.09 -19.50 10.58
CA ILE A 480 -3.05 -20.19 11.35
C ILE A 480 -2.08 -19.24 12.08
N PHE A 481 -1.98 -17.98 11.63
CA PHE A 481 -1.08 -16.97 12.21
C PHE A 481 -1.76 -16.03 13.21
N GLU A 482 -2.92 -16.41 13.76
CA GLU A 482 -3.61 -15.70 14.84
C GLU A 482 -3.78 -14.18 14.63
N GLY A 483 -4.01 -13.77 13.38
CA GLY A 483 -4.28 -12.38 13.02
C GLY A 483 -3.07 -11.55 12.56
N GLU A 484 -1.85 -12.11 12.55
CA GLU A 484 -0.64 -11.39 12.13
C GLU A 484 -0.74 -10.82 10.69
N TYR A 485 -1.42 -11.54 9.79
CA TYR A 485 -1.57 -11.17 8.37
C TYR A 485 -2.93 -10.53 8.04
N ASP A 486 -3.83 -10.34 9.02
CA ASP A 486 -5.19 -9.83 8.78
C ASP A 486 -5.20 -8.43 8.14
N VAL A 487 -4.15 -7.64 8.36
CA VAL A 487 -3.98 -6.31 7.75
C VAL A 487 -4.09 -6.36 6.22
N PHE A 488 -3.59 -7.42 5.59
CA PHE A 488 -3.61 -7.59 4.14
C PHE A 488 -4.99 -7.98 3.60
N PHE A 489 -5.93 -8.37 4.47
CA PHE A 489 -7.35 -8.49 4.15
C PHE A 489 -8.11 -7.19 4.41
N TRP A 490 -7.94 -6.60 5.60
CA TRP A 490 -8.72 -5.42 6.01
C TRP A 490 -8.42 -4.18 5.17
N VAL A 491 -7.17 -3.95 4.79
CA VAL A 491 -6.81 -2.78 3.98
C VAL A 491 -7.50 -2.79 2.60
N PRO A 492 -7.43 -3.87 1.79
CA PRO A 492 -8.23 -3.97 0.56
C PRO A 492 -9.73 -3.79 0.79
N CYS A 493 -10.29 -4.37 1.86
CA CYS A 493 -11.71 -4.23 2.19
C CYS A 493 -12.09 -2.76 2.42
N PHE A 494 -11.32 -2.02 3.23
CA PHE A 494 -11.57 -0.59 3.48
C PHE A 494 -11.40 0.26 2.23
N ILE A 495 -10.36 -0.01 1.44
CA ILE A 495 -10.12 0.64 0.14
C ILE A 495 -11.35 0.44 -0.76
N TRP A 496 -11.83 -0.80 -0.89
CA TRP A 496 -12.95 -1.12 -1.76
C TRP A 496 -14.27 -0.49 -1.30
N VAL A 497 -14.62 -0.67 -0.02
CA VAL A 497 -15.84 -0.10 0.56
C VAL A 497 -15.80 1.43 0.49
N GLY A 498 -14.65 2.03 0.80
CA GLY A 498 -14.44 3.48 0.69
C GLY A 498 -14.71 4.02 -0.71
N ASP A 499 -14.21 3.35 -1.76
CA ASP A 499 -14.54 3.73 -3.14
C ASP A 499 -16.04 3.63 -3.42
N ARG A 500 -16.73 2.58 -2.96
CA ARG A 500 -18.19 2.47 -3.15
C ARG A 500 -18.97 3.57 -2.44
N VAL A 501 -18.57 3.94 -1.23
CA VAL A 501 -19.16 5.05 -0.48
C VAL A 501 -18.96 6.38 -1.22
N ILE A 502 -17.74 6.66 -1.68
CA ILE A 502 -17.45 7.91 -2.43
C ILE A 502 -18.29 7.98 -3.71
N ARG A 503 -18.50 6.86 -4.41
CA ARG A 503 -19.38 6.81 -5.59
C ARG A 503 -20.83 7.12 -5.24
N ALA A 504 -21.35 6.51 -4.19
CA ALA A 504 -22.71 6.77 -3.74
C ALA A 504 -22.90 8.25 -3.35
N LEU A 505 -21.94 8.83 -2.64
CA LEU A 505 -21.94 10.26 -2.29
C LEU A 505 -21.86 11.16 -3.53
N ARG A 506 -21.08 10.78 -4.54
CA ARG A 506 -20.95 11.53 -5.80
C ARG A 506 -22.23 11.51 -6.61
N ILE A 507 -22.89 10.35 -6.72
CA ILE A 507 -24.21 10.22 -7.36
C ILE A 507 -25.24 11.08 -6.62
N ALA A 508 -25.24 11.02 -5.28
CA ALA A 508 -26.11 11.86 -4.45
C ALA A 508 -25.82 13.36 -4.61
N ALA A 509 -24.56 13.74 -4.85
CA ALA A 509 -24.17 15.13 -5.10
C ALA A 509 -24.64 15.64 -6.47
N PHE A 510 -24.85 14.76 -7.46
CA PHE A 510 -25.44 15.15 -8.73
C PHE A 510 -26.96 15.33 -8.63
N ASN A 511 -27.65 14.45 -7.89
CA ASN A 511 -29.06 14.59 -7.59
C ASN A 511 -29.38 14.00 -6.20
N PRO A 512 -29.72 14.83 -5.20
CA PRO A 512 -30.06 14.35 -3.85
C PRO A 512 -31.28 13.44 -3.82
N LYS A 513 -32.23 13.64 -4.74
CA LYS A 513 -33.34 12.70 -4.97
C LYS A 513 -32.81 11.55 -5.82
N LEU A 514 -32.08 10.66 -5.15
CA LEU A 514 -31.50 9.46 -5.75
C LEU A 514 -32.54 8.78 -6.65
N TRP A 515 -32.16 8.54 -7.90
CA TRP A 515 -32.97 7.89 -8.94
C TRP A 515 -34.11 8.73 -9.55
N ASP A 516 -34.15 10.04 -9.32
CA ASP A 516 -35.13 10.95 -9.92
C ASP A 516 -34.50 11.88 -10.98
N THR A 517 -33.62 11.32 -11.82
CA THR A 517 -33.03 12.06 -12.95
C THR A 517 -33.60 11.51 -14.26
N TRP A 518 -34.34 12.36 -14.95
CA TRP A 518 -34.90 12.08 -16.27
C TRP A 518 -34.07 12.76 -17.34
N ALA A 519 -33.45 11.94 -18.17
CA ALA A 519 -32.72 12.36 -19.36
C ALA A 519 -33.60 12.19 -20.60
N THR A 520 -33.26 12.90 -21.67
CA THR A 520 -33.91 12.76 -22.98
C THR A 520 -32.92 12.16 -23.96
N SER A 521 -33.30 11.05 -24.61
CA SER A 521 -32.50 10.41 -25.66
C SER A 521 -33.17 10.53 -27.02
N VAL A 522 -32.38 10.88 -28.05
CA VAL A 522 -32.79 10.93 -29.45
C VAL A 522 -31.77 10.20 -30.30
N TYR A 523 -32.22 9.30 -31.18
CA TYR A 523 -31.35 8.65 -32.16
C TYR A 523 -31.44 9.36 -33.51
N HIS A 524 -30.32 9.63 -34.17
CA HIS A 524 -30.31 10.20 -35.52
C HIS A 524 -29.83 9.13 -36.52
N PRO A 525 -30.71 8.56 -37.35
CA PRO A 525 -30.33 7.48 -38.28
C PRO A 525 -29.27 7.87 -39.30
N SER A 526 -29.27 9.13 -39.75
CA SER A 526 -28.33 9.64 -40.76
C SER A 526 -26.90 9.78 -40.23
N SER A 527 -26.73 10.14 -38.96
CA SER A 527 -25.43 10.27 -38.30
C SER A 527 -25.01 9.00 -37.53
N ASN A 528 -25.95 8.08 -37.28
CA ASN A 528 -25.79 6.91 -36.42
C ASN A 528 -25.22 7.30 -35.03
N ILE A 529 -25.83 8.30 -34.40
CA ILE A 529 -25.48 8.81 -33.07
C ILE A 529 -26.74 8.93 -32.22
N VAL A 530 -26.61 8.61 -30.93
CA VAL A 530 -27.61 8.90 -29.91
C VAL A 530 -27.18 10.16 -29.16
N ARG A 531 -28.01 11.20 -29.19
CA ARG A 531 -27.86 12.40 -28.36
C ARG A 531 -28.61 12.16 -27.06
N LEU A 532 -27.89 12.21 -25.94
CA LEU A 532 -28.46 12.08 -24.60
C LEU A 532 -28.30 13.40 -23.86
N VAL A 533 -29.42 14.03 -23.50
CA VAL A 533 -29.48 15.32 -22.80
C VAL A 533 -29.91 15.08 -21.37
N ILE A 534 -29.09 15.51 -20.40
CA ILE A 534 -29.35 15.31 -18.98
C ILE A 534 -29.47 16.69 -18.29
N PRO A 535 -30.55 16.97 -17.57
CA PRO A 535 -30.66 18.17 -16.75
C PRO A 535 -29.70 18.09 -15.55
N TRP A 536 -29.07 19.21 -15.20
CA TRP A 536 -28.15 19.28 -14.05
C TRP A 536 -28.52 20.39 -13.05
N SER A 537 -29.74 20.91 -13.10
CA SER A 537 -30.26 21.92 -12.16
C SER A 537 -30.15 21.53 -10.68
N SER A 538 -30.32 20.25 -10.38
CA SER A 538 -30.26 19.68 -9.03
C SER A 538 -28.84 19.32 -8.56
N SER A 539 -27.82 19.51 -9.42
CA SER A 539 -26.43 19.16 -9.12
C SER A 539 -25.78 20.17 -8.17
N LEU A 540 -25.08 19.66 -7.15
CA LEU A 540 -24.30 20.46 -6.21
C LEU A 540 -23.01 21.04 -6.82
N TYR A 541 -22.64 20.58 -8.02
CA TYR A 541 -21.47 21.07 -8.76
C TYR A 541 -21.84 21.37 -10.21
N LYS A 542 -21.07 22.27 -10.81
CA LYS A 542 -21.16 22.60 -12.24
C LYS A 542 -20.36 21.58 -13.07
N PRO A 543 -20.94 20.96 -14.11
CA PRO A 543 -20.17 20.15 -15.07
C PRO A 543 -19.08 20.98 -15.75
N ALA A 544 -17.88 20.42 -15.86
CA ALA A 544 -16.71 21.13 -16.39
C ALA A 544 -16.26 20.54 -17.75
N PRO A 545 -15.65 21.34 -18.63
CA PRO A 545 -15.05 20.88 -19.89
C PRO A 545 -14.07 19.73 -19.70
N GLY A 546 -14.06 18.79 -20.65
CA GLY A 546 -13.19 17.62 -20.64
C GLY A 546 -13.47 16.58 -19.55
N THR A 547 -14.53 16.74 -18.75
CA THR A 547 -14.92 15.72 -17.76
C THR A 547 -15.82 14.65 -18.38
N TYR A 548 -15.79 13.45 -17.80
CA TYR A 548 -16.63 12.33 -18.21
C TYR A 548 -17.42 11.77 -17.04
N TYR A 549 -18.53 11.11 -17.35
CA TYR A 549 -19.50 10.60 -16.38
C TYR A 549 -19.86 9.17 -16.74
N TYR A 550 -19.96 8.32 -15.72
CA TYR A 550 -20.57 7.01 -15.87
C TYR A 550 -22.08 7.15 -15.78
N ILE A 551 -22.75 6.77 -16.86
CA ILE A 551 -24.21 6.84 -16.98
C ILE A 551 -24.77 5.44 -16.80
N HIS A 552 -25.73 5.33 -15.90
CA HIS A 552 -26.58 4.15 -15.73
C HIS A 552 -27.96 4.45 -16.32
N VAL A 553 -28.54 3.53 -17.09
CA VAL A 553 -29.92 3.63 -17.56
C VAL A 553 -30.78 2.68 -16.72
N LEU A 554 -31.75 3.23 -16.00
CA LEU A 554 -32.57 2.52 -15.01
C LEU A 554 -33.84 1.88 -15.58
N ASN A 555 -34.13 2.10 -16.87
CA ASN A 555 -35.37 1.65 -17.52
C ASN A 555 -35.46 0.14 -17.78
N GLY A 556 -34.47 -0.66 -17.41
CA GLY A 556 -34.43 -2.09 -17.71
C GLY A 556 -33.70 -2.92 -16.64
N PRO A 557 -33.67 -4.26 -16.81
CA PRO A 557 -33.12 -5.16 -15.80
C PRO A 557 -31.63 -4.90 -15.55
N ARG A 558 -30.88 -4.43 -16.55
CA ARG A 558 -29.42 -4.17 -16.48
C ARG A 558 -29.07 -2.78 -15.93
N CYS A 559 -29.86 -2.27 -14.99
CA CYS A 559 -29.68 -0.95 -14.39
C CYS A 559 -28.36 -0.79 -13.60
N TRP A 560 -27.69 -1.91 -13.27
CA TRP A 560 -26.38 -1.93 -12.63
C TRP A 560 -25.22 -1.61 -13.60
N GLU A 561 -25.44 -1.72 -14.91
CA GLU A 561 -24.41 -1.42 -15.92
C GLU A 561 -24.13 0.09 -15.94
N SER A 562 -22.85 0.46 -16.03
CA SER A 562 -22.41 1.85 -15.98
C SER A 562 -21.42 2.11 -17.11
N HIS A 563 -21.70 3.07 -17.97
CA HIS A 563 -20.84 3.35 -19.12
C HIS A 563 -20.34 4.80 -19.12
N PRO A 564 -19.04 5.01 -19.28
CA PRO A 564 -18.42 6.34 -19.27
C PRO A 564 -18.62 7.08 -20.60
N PHE A 565 -19.02 8.34 -20.52
CA PHE A 565 -19.16 9.25 -21.64
C PHE A 565 -18.62 10.63 -21.28
N THR A 566 -17.83 11.23 -22.17
CA THR A 566 -17.39 12.63 -22.04
C THR A 566 -18.54 13.57 -22.32
N VAL A 567 -18.66 14.63 -21.52
CA VAL A 567 -19.62 15.71 -21.78
C VAL A 567 -19.22 16.41 -23.06
N ALA A 568 -20.13 16.49 -24.02
CA ALA A 568 -19.89 17.20 -25.28
C ALA A 568 -20.15 18.70 -25.14
N ALA A 569 -21.24 19.08 -24.47
CA ALA A 569 -21.59 20.48 -24.25
C ALA A 569 -22.33 20.65 -22.91
N VAL A 570 -22.20 21.84 -22.32
CA VAL A 570 -22.92 22.26 -21.11
C VAL A 570 -23.65 23.55 -21.45
N THR A 571 -24.96 23.55 -21.29
CA THR A 571 -25.82 24.70 -21.54
C THR A 571 -26.23 25.32 -20.21
N GLU A 572 -26.09 26.64 -20.10
CA GLU A 572 -26.49 27.43 -18.95
C GLU A 572 -27.80 28.20 -19.18
N GLU A 573 -28.41 28.59 -18.06
CA GLU A 573 -29.64 29.35 -18.01
C GLU A 573 -29.47 30.71 -18.73
N GLY A 574 -30.20 30.90 -19.84
CA GLY A 574 -30.14 32.11 -20.67
C GLY A 574 -29.45 31.97 -22.03
N GLN A 575 -28.79 30.84 -22.31
CA GLN A 575 -28.39 30.46 -23.68
C GLN A 575 -29.55 29.72 -24.35
N GLN A 576 -29.96 30.14 -25.56
CA GLN A 576 -31.23 29.74 -26.21
C GLN A 576 -31.48 28.22 -26.20
N GLY A 577 -32.31 27.75 -25.27
CA GLY A 577 -32.76 26.36 -25.15
C GLY A 577 -33.68 25.87 -26.29
N SER A 578 -33.89 26.66 -27.34
CA SER A 578 -34.82 26.38 -28.43
C SER A 578 -34.21 25.68 -29.65
N LYS A 579 -32.87 25.51 -29.73
CA LYS A 579 -32.21 24.94 -30.92
C LYS A 579 -31.76 23.48 -30.80
N LEU A 580 -31.81 22.88 -29.60
CA LEU A 580 -31.28 21.53 -29.36
C LEU A 580 -32.29 20.39 -29.62
N LEU A 581 -33.52 20.72 -30.00
CA LEU A 581 -34.57 19.75 -30.34
C LEU A 581 -35.17 20.09 -31.71
N GLY A 582 -34.51 19.61 -32.77
CA GLY A 582 -35.02 19.44 -34.13
C GLY A 582 -35.95 20.52 -34.69
N GLU A 583 -35.40 21.49 -35.41
CA GLU A 583 -36.19 22.41 -36.24
C GLU A 583 -36.94 21.62 -37.32
N GLN A 584 -38.25 21.87 -37.38
CA GLN A 584 -39.26 21.21 -38.21
C GLN A 584 -39.08 21.53 -39.71
N VAL A 585 -39.40 20.55 -40.55
CA VAL A 585 -39.61 20.69 -42.00
C VAL A 585 -40.78 21.67 -42.27
N PRO A 586 -40.73 22.53 -43.32
CA PRO A 586 -41.59 23.71 -43.42
C PRO A 586 -43.06 23.40 -43.75
N LEU A 587 -43.90 24.27 -43.18
CA LEU A 587 -45.36 24.36 -43.26
C LEU A 587 -45.95 24.26 -44.68
N LEU A 588 -47.01 23.45 -44.80
CA LEU A 588 -48.11 23.68 -45.75
C LEU A 588 -49.38 23.95 -44.93
N GLU A 589 -49.89 25.17 -45.05
CA GLU A 589 -51.15 25.63 -44.47
C GLU A 589 -52.32 24.81 -45.00
N SER A 590 -53.21 24.35 -44.12
CA SER A 590 -54.64 24.28 -44.44
C SER A 590 -55.49 24.51 -43.20
N ASN A 591 -56.42 25.45 -43.36
CA ASN A 591 -57.43 25.86 -42.38
C ASN A 591 -58.46 24.75 -42.18
N SER A 592 -58.74 24.38 -40.92
CA SER A 592 -60.10 24.03 -40.49
C SER A 592 -60.25 24.14 -38.97
N SER A 593 -61.25 24.91 -38.59
CA SER A 593 -61.87 25.00 -37.27
C SER A 593 -62.54 23.68 -36.88
N ASP A 594 -62.27 23.16 -35.67
CA ASP A 594 -63.35 22.58 -34.85
C ASP A 594 -62.99 22.38 -33.36
N GLN A 595 -64.05 22.35 -32.56
CA GLN A 595 -64.09 22.40 -31.09
C GLN A 595 -63.84 21.05 -30.39
N GLY A 596 -63.23 21.11 -29.20
CA GLY A 596 -63.70 20.35 -28.03
C GLY A 596 -63.04 18.99 -27.69
N LEU A 597 -62.82 18.82 -26.38
CA LEU A 597 -62.54 17.59 -25.60
C LEU A 597 -61.09 17.10 -25.46
N ASN A 598 -60.50 17.49 -24.30
CA ASN A 598 -59.67 16.69 -23.39
C ASN A 598 -58.85 15.54 -24.01
N ALA A 599 -57.68 15.88 -24.53
CA ALA A 599 -56.54 14.98 -24.56
C ALA A 599 -55.48 15.54 -23.60
N LEU A 600 -55.06 14.72 -22.63
CA LEU A 600 -53.91 15.02 -21.78
C LEU A 600 -52.68 15.23 -22.68
N ASP A 601 -52.14 16.44 -22.65
CA ASP A 601 -50.92 16.85 -23.36
C ASP A 601 -49.73 15.96 -22.95
N PRO A 602 -49.03 15.29 -23.89
CA PRO A 602 -47.74 14.65 -23.61
C PRO A 602 -46.56 15.64 -23.65
N GLN A 603 -46.79 16.94 -23.42
CA GLN A 603 -45.84 18.02 -23.73
C GLN A 603 -45.31 18.75 -22.48
N GLU A 604 -45.01 18.01 -21.40
CA GLU A 604 -44.21 18.51 -20.26
C GLU A 604 -43.00 17.59 -20.01
N ILE A 605 -42.00 17.61 -20.88
CA ILE A 605 -40.67 17.06 -20.55
C ILE A 605 -39.59 18.05 -21.01
N CYS A 606 -38.86 18.58 -20.01
CA CYS A 606 -37.73 19.53 -20.03
C CYS A 606 -38.03 21.02 -20.25
N THR A 607 -38.65 21.64 -19.25
CA THR A 607 -38.54 23.09 -18.94
C THR A 607 -37.32 23.42 -18.08
N ASP A 608 -36.25 22.62 -18.15
CA ASP A 608 -35.05 22.85 -17.35
C ASP A 608 -34.00 23.62 -18.16
N SER A 609 -33.58 24.78 -17.65
CA SER A 609 -32.71 25.74 -18.34
C SER A 609 -31.24 25.29 -18.39
N ARG A 610 -30.86 24.29 -17.59
CA ARG A 610 -29.48 23.81 -17.42
C ARG A 610 -29.33 22.36 -17.82
N THR A 611 -28.67 22.12 -18.94
CA THR A 611 -28.50 20.77 -19.50
C THR A 611 -27.06 20.46 -19.84
N MET A 612 -26.71 19.17 -19.83
CA MET A 612 -25.45 18.66 -20.37
C MET A 612 -25.75 17.60 -21.43
N THR A 613 -25.00 17.63 -22.53
CA THR A 613 -25.25 16.77 -23.70
C THR A 613 -24.12 15.78 -23.88
N PHE A 614 -24.49 14.54 -24.21
CA PHE A 614 -23.58 13.46 -24.58
C PHE A 614 -23.88 12.99 -26.00
N LEU A 615 -22.83 12.79 -26.80
CA LEU A 615 -22.91 12.21 -28.14
C LEU A 615 -22.41 10.77 -28.08
N ILE A 616 -23.34 9.82 -28.18
CA ILE A 616 -23.08 8.39 -27.96
C ILE A 616 -23.13 7.66 -29.30
N ARG A 617 -22.00 7.08 -29.71
CA ARG A 617 -21.95 6.23 -30.90
C ARG A 617 -22.45 4.81 -30.55
N PRO A 618 -23.45 4.27 -31.26
CA PRO A 618 -23.90 2.90 -31.05
C PRO A 618 -22.83 1.90 -31.48
N TYR A 619 -22.46 1.03 -30.55
CA TYR A 619 -21.71 -0.21 -30.74
C TYR A 619 -22.57 -1.37 -30.23
N ASP A 620 -21.97 -2.39 -29.64
CA ASP A 620 -22.68 -3.53 -29.06
C ASP A 620 -23.09 -3.27 -27.60
N GLY A 621 -23.97 -4.13 -27.07
CA GLY A 621 -24.32 -4.16 -25.65
C GLY A 621 -25.17 -2.96 -25.21
N PHE A 622 -24.67 -2.17 -24.26
CA PHE A 622 -25.41 -1.04 -23.68
C PHE A 622 -25.80 0.01 -24.73
N THR A 623 -24.86 0.40 -25.58
CA THR A 623 -25.06 1.47 -26.55
C THR A 623 -26.02 1.08 -27.69
N SER A 624 -26.05 -0.19 -28.12
CA SER A 624 -27.06 -0.67 -29.06
C SER A 624 -28.45 -0.64 -28.43
N ARG A 625 -28.61 -1.05 -27.17
CA ARG A 625 -29.91 -1.00 -26.50
C ARG A 625 -30.42 0.42 -26.32
N LEU A 626 -29.52 1.36 -26.01
CA LEU A 626 -29.88 2.78 -25.93
C LEU A 626 -30.31 3.31 -27.30
N ARG A 627 -29.62 2.93 -28.37
CA ARG A 627 -30.03 3.21 -29.76
C ARG A 627 -31.39 2.61 -30.06
N ASP A 628 -31.60 1.33 -29.79
CA ASP A 628 -32.81 0.60 -30.15
C ASP A 628 -34.03 1.23 -29.46
N ALA A 629 -33.90 1.54 -28.16
CA ALA A 629 -34.91 2.26 -27.40
C ALA A 629 -35.23 3.64 -27.99
N ALA A 630 -34.21 4.44 -28.33
CA ALA A 630 -34.41 5.76 -28.93
C ALA A 630 -34.92 5.70 -30.39
N SER A 631 -34.59 4.63 -31.13
CA SER A 631 -34.99 4.45 -32.52
C SER A 631 -36.45 3.98 -32.67
N ALA A 632 -36.98 3.27 -31.68
CA ALA A 632 -38.34 2.75 -31.70
C ALA A 632 -39.41 3.86 -31.74
N GLU A 633 -39.09 5.04 -31.23
CA GLU A 633 -40.01 6.19 -31.19
C GLU A 633 -39.54 7.36 -32.08
N TRP A 634 -38.51 7.17 -32.91
CA TRP A 634 -37.97 8.22 -33.78
C TRP A 634 -39.06 8.81 -34.71
N PRO A 635 -39.16 10.14 -34.88
CA PRO A 635 -38.24 11.21 -34.44
C PRO A 635 -38.53 11.79 -33.04
N LYS A 636 -39.36 11.13 -32.23
CA LYS A 636 -39.71 11.64 -30.88
C LYS A 636 -38.56 11.45 -29.89
N ASN A 637 -38.59 12.32 -28.89
CA ASN A 637 -37.72 12.29 -27.73
C ASN A 637 -38.16 11.19 -26.76
N VAL A 638 -37.25 10.27 -26.42
CA VAL A 638 -37.55 9.19 -25.47
C VAL A 638 -37.01 9.54 -24.08
N PRO A 639 -37.85 9.57 -23.03
CA PRO A 639 -37.40 9.79 -21.67
C PRO A 639 -36.64 8.56 -21.13
N GLN A 640 -35.43 8.80 -20.62
CA GLN A 640 -34.57 7.80 -20.01
C GLN A 640 -34.36 8.14 -18.53
N ARG A 641 -34.71 7.22 -17.63
CA ARG A 641 -34.37 7.38 -16.23
C ARG A 641 -32.91 6.99 -16.04
N VAL A 642 -32.08 7.87 -15.48
CA VAL A 642 -30.63 7.68 -15.39
C VAL A 642 -30.06 7.89 -13.98
N LEU A 643 -28.91 7.28 -13.70
CA LEU A 643 -28.00 7.72 -12.62
C LEU A 643 -26.71 8.24 -13.24
N VAL A 644 -26.25 9.36 -12.72
CA VAL A 644 -25.02 10.03 -13.16
C VAL A 644 -23.98 9.89 -12.06
N ASP A 645 -22.94 9.10 -12.34
CA ASP A 645 -21.76 8.93 -11.50
C ASP A 645 -20.62 9.76 -12.11
N GLY A 646 -20.31 10.92 -11.53
CA GLY A 646 -19.25 11.82 -11.98
C GLY A 646 -19.26 13.16 -11.24
N PRO A 647 -18.42 14.13 -11.60
CA PRO A 647 -17.46 14.11 -12.71
C PRO A 647 -16.27 13.21 -12.44
N TYR A 648 -15.71 12.65 -13.50
CA TYR A 648 -14.39 12.03 -13.53
C TYR A 648 -13.51 12.76 -14.56
N GLY A 649 -12.19 12.58 -14.44
CA GLY A 649 -11.20 13.29 -15.25
C GLY A 649 -10.89 14.69 -14.69
N HIS A 650 -10.20 15.49 -15.48
CA HIS A 650 -9.83 16.86 -15.11
C HIS A 650 -9.85 17.76 -16.34
N THR A 651 -10.26 19.01 -16.14
CA THR A 651 -10.21 20.04 -17.18
C THR A 651 -8.76 20.43 -17.45
N GLN A 652 -8.35 20.29 -18.70
CA GLN A 652 -7.04 20.72 -19.16
C GLN A 652 -7.00 22.25 -19.26
N PRO A 653 -5.89 22.90 -18.86
CA PRO A 653 -5.77 24.34 -18.88
C PRO A 653 -5.45 24.86 -20.30
N LEU A 654 -6.24 24.45 -21.31
CA LEU A 654 -5.98 24.76 -22.72
C LEU A 654 -6.03 26.27 -23.02
N HIS A 655 -6.81 27.03 -22.27
CA HIS A 655 -6.89 28.50 -22.36
C HIS A 655 -5.58 29.22 -21.98
N LEU A 656 -4.64 28.53 -21.35
CA LEU A 656 -3.33 29.08 -20.98
C LEU A 656 -2.31 29.08 -22.14
N PHE A 657 -2.63 28.43 -23.25
CA PHE A 657 -1.77 28.34 -24.43
C PHE A 657 -2.14 29.41 -25.46
N ASP A 658 -1.15 29.90 -26.20
CA ASP A 658 -1.36 30.82 -27.31
C ASP A 658 -2.09 30.11 -28.47
N ASN A 659 -1.72 28.85 -28.73
CA ASN A 659 -2.25 28.05 -29.82
C ASN A 659 -2.74 26.68 -29.31
N VAL A 660 -3.92 26.26 -29.76
CA VAL A 660 -4.48 24.93 -29.45
C VAL A 660 -4.83 24.22 -30.76
N VAL A 661 -4.30 23.01 -30.94
CA VAL A 661 -4.64 22.14 -32.07
C VAL A 661 -5.27 20.84 -31.57
N PHE A 662 -6.49 20.58 -32.03
CA PHE A 662 -7.19 19.33 -31.81
C PHE A 662 -7.03 18.43 -33.03
N VAL A 663 -6.61 17.19 -32.80
CA VAL A 663 -6.51 16.12 -33.80
C VAL A 663 -7.47 15.02 -33.36
N VAL A 664 -8.69 15.04 -33.89
CA VAL A 664 -9.78 14.19 -33.41
C VAL A 664 -10.36 13.27 -34.48
N GLY A 665 -10.83 12.10 -34.06
CA GLY A 665 -11.38 11.08 -34.95
C GLY A 665 -12.73 10.52 -34.48
N GLY A 666 -13.69 10.41 -35.40
CA GLY A 666 -15.02 9.84 -35.13
C GLY A 666 -15.77 10.63 -34.06
N SER A 667 -16.29 9.95 -33.04
CA SER A 667 -16.96 10.59 -31.90
C SER A 667 -16.00 11.33 -30.95
N GLY A 668 -14.69 11.31 -31.19
CA GLY A 668 -13.70 12.09 -30.42
C GLY A 668 -13.88 13.61 -30.50
N ILE A 669 -14.75 14.10 -31.42
CA ILE A 669 -15.15 15.51 -31.52
C ILE A 669 -15.77 16.06 -30.21
N VAL A 670 -16.30 15.19 -29.34
CA VAL A 670 -16.81 15.60 -28.02
C VAL A 670 -15.78 16.34 -27.18
N VAL A 671 -14.48 16.04 -27.36
CA VAL A 671 -13.41 16.71 -26.60
C VAL A 671 -13.35 18.20 -26.94
N PRO A 672 -13.09 18.64 -28.19
CA PRO A 672 -13.08 20.07 -28.51
C PRO A 672 -14.43 20.74 -28.26
N LEU A 673 -15.57 20.06 -28.49
CA LEU A 673 -16.89 20.61 -28.16
C LEU A 673 -16.99 21.02 -26.69
N SER A 674 -16.48 20.17 -25.79
CA SER A 674 -16.56 20.42 -24.35
C SER A 674 -15.82 21.67 -23.92
N TYR A 675 -14.76 22.06 -24.65
CA TYR A 675 -13.94 23.24 -24.37
C TYR A 675 -14.35 24.47 -25.20
N LEU A 676 -15.27 24.33 -26.16
CA LEU A 676 -15.52 25.34 -27.19
C LEU A 676 -15.87 26.70 -26.57
N GLN A 677 -16.80 26.74 -25.62
CA GLN A 677 -17.21 27.97 -24.93
C GLN A 677 -16.06 28.67 -24.19
N VAL A 678 -15.11 27.91 -23.62
CA VAL A 678 -13.95 28.47 -22.93
C VAL A 678 -12.91 28.98 -23.93
N LEU A 679 -12.76 28.29 -25.07
CA LEU A 679 -11.76 28.59 -26.09
C LEU A 679 -12.19 29.65 -27.11
N THR A 680 -13.48 30.00 -27.17
CA THR A 680 -14.00 31.11 -27.97
C THR A 680 -14.49 32.28 -27.13
N GLY A 681 -14.38 32.18 -25.80
CA GLY A 681 -14.75 33.24 -24.85
C GLY A 681 -13.71 34.36 -24.72
N SER A 682 -13.86 35.17 -23.67
CA SER A 682 -13.00 36.33 -23.40
C SER A 682 -11.53 35.99 -23.08
N THR A 683 -11.27 34.79 -22.56
CA THR A 683 -9.92 34.29 -22.23
C THR A 683 -9.39 33.32 -23.29
N ALA A 684 -9.80 33.52 -24.54
CA ALA A 684 -9.50 32.60 -25.62
C ALA A 684 -8.03 32.62 -26.06
N PRO A 685 -7.47 31.47 -26.49
CA PRO A 685 -6.21 31.41 -27.22
C PRO A 685 -6.25 32.25 -28.50
N ARG A 686 -5.07 32.64 -29.00
CA ARG A 686 -4.92 33.35 -30.28
C ARG A 686 -5.44 32.54 -31.46
N SER A 687 -5.20 31.22 -31.44
CA SER A 687 -5.65 30.30 -32.49
C SER A 687 -6.11 28.98 -31.89
N VAL A 688 -7.28 28.53 -32.32
CA VAL A 688 -7.86 27.23 -32.02
C VAL A 688 -8.15 26.53 -33.34
N LYS A 689 -7.52 25.38 -33.57
CA LYS A 689 -7.68 24.60 -34.80
C LYS A 689 -8.23 23.23 -34.48
N ILE A 690 -9.33 22.88 -35.13
CA ILE A 690 -9.95 21.56 -34.98
C ILE A 690 -9.78 20.80 -36.29
N HIS A 691 -8.90 19.81 -36.28
CA HIS A 691 -8.79 18.83 -37.36
C HIS A 691 -9.60 17.60 -37.00
N TRP A 692 -10.71 17.37 -37.71
CA TRP A 692 -11.64 16.28 -37.42
C TRP A 692 -11.74 15.29 -38.56
N ALA A 693 -11.30 14.06 -38.32
CA ALA A 693 -11.51 12.94 -39.22
C ALA A 693 -12.82 12.20 -38.92
N VAL A 694 -13.73 12.18 -39.89
CA VAL A 694 -15.08 11.60 -39.74
C VAL A 694 -15.41 10.73 -40.95
N ARG A 695 -16.25 9.70 -40.72
CA ARG A 695 -16.74 8.80 -41.78
C ARG A 695 -18.07 9.26 -42.32
N GLU A 696 -18.99 9.62 -41.43
CA GLU A 696 -20.36 10.00 -41.77
C GLU A 696 -20.48 11.53 -41.99
N PRO A 697 -20.72 12.02 -43.22
CA PRO A 697 -20.88 13.45 -43.50
C PRO A 697 -22.06 14.07 -42.73
N ALA A 698 -23.17 13.34 -42.63
CA ALA A 698 -24.36 13.78 -41.91
C ALA A 698 -24.09 14.03 -40.41
N PHE A 699 -23.21 13.23 -39.79
CA PHE A 699 -22.82 13.48 -38.40
C PHE A 699 -22.03 14.78 -38.26
N ALA A 700 -21.12 15.05 -39.20
CA ALA A 700 -20.34 16.27 -39.18
C ALA A 700 -21.20 17.51 -39.40
N LEU A 701 -22.14 17.46 -40.35
CA LEU A 701 -23.09 18.53 -40.59
C LEU A 701 -24.00 18.77 -39.38
N ASP A 702 -24.49 17.72 -38.73
CA ASP A 702 -25.31 17.83 -37.52
C ASP A 702 -24.56 18.57 -36.41
N VAL A 703 -23.34 18.14 -36.07
CA VAL A 703 -22.50 18.78 -35.05
C VAL A 703 -22.17 20.24 -35.41
N LEU A 704 -21.85 20.53 -36.67
CA LEU A 704 -21.58 21.90 -37.11
C LEU A 704 -22.79 22.82 -36.96
N LYS A 705 -23.99 22.34 -37.29
CA LYS A 705 -25.23 23.13 -37.26
C LYS A 705 -25.80 23.27 -35.85
N THR A 706 -25.64 22.26 -34.99
CA THR A 706 -26.26 22.24 -33.65
C THR A 706 -25.30 22.67 -32.55
N ASP A 707 -24.04 22.21 -32.56
CA ASP A 707 -23.13 22.37 -31.41
C ASP A 707 -22.05 23.43 -31.64
N ILE A 708 -21.65 23.69 -32.90
CA ILE A 708 -20.57 24.62 -33.24
C ILE A 708 -21.09 25.91 -33.89
N ALA A 709 -22.35 25.97 -34.30
CA ALA A 709 -22.89 27.07 -35.11
C ALA A 709 -22.60 28.46 -34.53
N ASP A 710 -22.78 28.64 -33.23
CA ASP A 710 -22.54 29.92 -32.54
C ASP A 710 -21.04 30.29 -32.50
N ALA A 711 -20.16 29.28 -32.56
CA ALA A 711 -18.71 29.45 -32.52
C ALA A 711 -18.06 29.62 -33.90
N LEU A 712 -18.71 29.21 -35.00
CA LEU A 712 -18.17 29.27 -36.37
C LEU A 712 -17.80 30.70 -36.83
N GLY A 713 -18.36 31.74 -36.19
CA GLY A 713 -18.03 33.14 -36.45
C GLY A 713 -16.82 33.68 -35.65
N SER A 714 -16.22 32.87 -34.77
CA SER A 714 -15.13 33.32 -33.91
C SER A 714 -13.84 33.50 -34.70
N ALA A 715 -13.23 34.68 -34.62
CA ALA A 715 -12.03 35.01 -35.41
C ALA A 715 -10.81 34.13 -35.12
N ASN A 716 -10.78 33.46 -33.96
CA ASN A 716 -9.69 32.60 -33.53
C ASN A 716 -9.93 31.11 -33.80
N LEU A 717 -11.09 30.70 -34.35
CA LEU A 717 -11.46 29.30 -34.58
C LEU A 717 -11.33 28.92 -36.06
N SER A 718 -10.65 27.81 -36.34
CA SER A 718 -10.57 27.19 -37.67
C SER A 718 -10.92 25.72 -37.58
N ILE A 719 -11.73 25.22 -38.51
CA ILE A 719 -12.18 23.83 -38.52
C ILE A 719 -11.87 23.21 -39.87
N ASP A 720 -11.08 22.13 -39.84
CA ASP A 720 -10.68 21.35 -40.99
C ASP A 720 -11.26 19.93 -40.85
N ILE A 721 -12.16 19.55 -41.76
CA ILE A 721 -12.83 18.26 -41.72
C ILE A 721 -12.26 17.33 -42.78
N HIS A 722 -11.80 16.17 -42.33
CA HIS A 722 -11.22 15.12 -43.16
C HIS A 722 -12.26 14.00 -43.35
N LEU A 723 -12.91 13.99 -44.51
CA LEU A 723 -13.86 12.95 -44.90
C LEU A 723 -13.10 11.70 -45.35
N THR A 724 -13.20 10.64 -44.54
CA THR A 724 -12.44 9.40 -44.74
C THR A 724 -13.10 8.40 -45.70
N THR A 725 -14.32 8.69 -46.12
CA THR A 725 -15.14 7.89 -47.04
C THR A 725 -15.32 8.64 -48.35
N HIS A 726 -15.54 7.93 -49.46
CA HIS A 726 -15.85 8.56 -50.74
C HIS A 726 -17.26 9.16 -50.69
N THR A 727 -17.35 10.47 -50.46
CA THR A 727 -18.59 11.25 -50.57
C THR A 727 -18.67 11.86 -51.98
N PRO A 728 -19.76 11.62 -52.75
CA PRO A 728 -20.00 12.26 -54.04
C PRO A 728 -19.94 13.79 -53.96
N GLN A 729 -19.51 14.44 -55.03
CA GLN A 729 -19.30 15.90 -55.04
C GLN A 729 -20.59 16.71 -54.87
N ASP A 730 -21.73 16.11 -55.20
CA ASP A 730 -23.05 16.75 -55.13
C ASP A 730 -23.59 16.87 -53.70
N GLU A 731 -23.08 16.09 -52.74
CA GLU A 731 -23.42 16.17 -51.31
C GLU A 731 -22.55 17.18 -50.53
N LEU A 732 -21.62 17.87 -51.20
CA LEU A 732 -20.68 18.83 -50.60
C LEU A 732 -21.15 20.29 -50.67
N SER A 733 -22.31 20.58 -51.27
CA SER A 733 -22.87 21.94 -51.43
C SER A 733 -23.47 22.53 -50.15
N ASP A 734 -23.84 21.71 -49.17
CA ASP A 734 -24.56 22.11 -47.94
C ASP A 734 -23.65 22.48 -46.75
N TRP A 735 -22.34 22.65 -46.98
CA TRP A 735 -21.37 22.88 -45.90
C TRP A 735 -21.15 24.38 -45.63
N PRO A 736 -20.96 24.79 -44.35
CA PRO A 736 -20.64 26.17 -44.02
C PRO A 736 -19.35 26.64 -44.69
N SER A 737 -19.33 27.86 -45.24
CA SER A 737 -18.17 28.42 -45.94
C SER A 737 -16.95 28.64 -45.04
N GLN A 738 -17.14 28.64 -43.73
CA GLN A 738 -16.11 28.80 -42.71
C GLN A 738 -15.32 27.50 -42.41
N VAL A 739 -15.69 26.38 -43.02
CA VAL A 739 -15.08 25.06 -42.77
C VAL A 739 -14.27 24.59 -43.98
N THR A 740 -13.04 24.15 -43.77
CA THR A 740 -12.22 23.55 -44.83
C THR A 740 -12.52 22.06 -44.93
N LEU A 741 -12.77 21.58 -46.15
CA LEU A 741 -13.01 20.16 -46.41
C LEU A 741 -11.81 19.51 -47.09
N HIS A 742 -11.33 18.42 -46.49
CA HIS A 742 -10.26 17.59 -47.00
C HIS A 742 -10.79 16.17 -47.27
N ARG A 743 -10.33 15.56 -48.36
CA ARG A 743 -10.62 14.15 -48.66
C ARG A 743 -9.47 13.26 -48.21
N GLY A 744 -9.82 12.11 -47.62
CA GLY A 744 -8.86 11.09 -47.19
C GLY A 744 -8.59 11.09 -45.68
N ARG A 745 -7.64 10.26 -45.27
CA ARG A 745 -7.25 10.13 -43.86
C ARG A 745 -6.44 11.34 -43.43
N ILE A 746 -6.69 11.82 -42.21
CA ILE A 746 -5.87 12.83 -41.57
C ILE A 746 -4.45 12.28 -41.36
N ASP A 747 -3.45 13.05 -41.77
CA ASP A 747 -2.06 12.83 -41.38
C ASP A 747 -1.76 13.66 -40.14
N ALA A 748 -1.92 13.03 -38.97
CA ALA A 748 -1.68 13.68 -37.69
C ALA A 748 -0.26 14.25 -37.57
N SER A 749 0.73 13.64 -38.24
CA SER A 749 2.12 14.09 -38.16
C SER A 749 2.33 15.42 -38.88
N SER A 750 1.79 15.56 -40.09
CA SER A 750 1.89 16.83 -40.83
C SER A 750 1.08 17.95 -40.18
N VAL A 751 -0.12 17.65 -39.66
CA VAL A 751 -0.94 18.62 -38.92
C VAL A 751 -0.20 19.20 -37.72
N VAL A 752 0.44 18.34 -36.92
CA VAL A 752 1.20 18.77 -35.74
C VAL A 752 2.43 19.57 -36.15
N ARG A 753 3.19 19.14 -37.17
CA ARG A 753 4.37 19.88 -37.67
C ARG A 753 3.99 21.27 -38.19
N HIS A 754 2.98 21.36 -39.04
CA HIS A 754 2.52 22.64 -39.61
C HIS A 754 2.02 23.60 -38.53
N SER A 755 1.28 23.08 -37.55
CA SER A 755 0.82 23.89 -36.41
C SER A 755 2.00 24.39 -35.57
N SER A 756 3.02 23.55 -35.41
CA SER A 756 4.24 23.89 -34.66
C SER A 756 5.11 24.94 -35.35
N GLU A 757 5.21 24.91 -36.68
CA GLU A 757 5.93 25.90 -37.48
C GLU A 757 5.25 27.29 -37.37
N LYS A 758 3.90 27.31 -37.40
CA LYS A 758 3.12 28.55 -37.22
C LYS A 758 3.20 29.11 -35.81
N ALA A 759 3.38 28.26 -34.80
CA ALA A 759 3.48 28.65 -33.39
C ALA A 759 4.92 28.99 -32.94
N THR A 760 5.84 29.31 -33.85
CA THR A 760 7.25 29.54 -33.51
C THR A 760 7.41 30.69 -32.51
N GLY A 761 7.95 30.39 -31.33
CA GLY A 761 8.13 31.36 -30.24
C GLY A 761 6.93 31.51 -29.30
N GLU A 762 5.81 30.86 -29.63
CA GLU A 762 4.58 30.82 -28.84
C GLU A 762 4.38 29.45 -28.18
N SER A 763 3.40 29.34 -27.29
CA SER A 763 3.02 28.07 -26.67
C SER A 763 1.99 27.31 -27.53
N LEU A 764 2.11 25.98 -27.60
CA LEU A 764 1.24 25.11 -28.40
C LEU A 764 0.74 23.90 -27.59
N ALA A 765 -0.56 23.77 -27.45
CA ALA A 765 -1.20 22.56 -26.94
C ALA A 765 -1.67 21.67 -28.09
N VAL A 766 -1.23 20.42 -28.11
CA VAL A 766 -1.67 19.40 -29.06
C VAL A 766 -2.57 18.42 -28.32
N VAL A 767 -3.84 18.35 -28.70
CA VAL A 767 -4.84 17.45 -28.08
C VAL A 767 -5.24 16.38 -29.09
N ALA A 768 -5.04 15.10 -28.77
CA ALA A 768 -5.43 13.99 -29.62
C ALA A 768 -6.52 13.13 -28.97
N CYS A 769 -7.60 12.87 -29.73
CA CYS A 769 -8.68 11.98 -29.31
C CYS A 769 -9.24 11.21 -30.50
N GLY A 770 -8.95 9.92 -30.61
CA GLY A 770 -9.41 9.13 -31.75
C GLY A 770 -8.76 7.75 -31.85
N PRO A 771 -8.73 7.16 -33.06
CA PRO A 771 -8.09 5.87 -33.32
C PRO A 771 -6.64 5.83 -32.81
N ALA A 772 -6.25 4.70 -32.25
CA ALA A 772 -4.93 4.50 -31.64
C ALA A 772 -3.74 4.92 -32.53
N GLN A 773 -3.82 4.66 -33.83
CA GLN A 773 -2.77 5.05 -34.77
C GLN A 773 -2.61 6.57 -34.86
N MET A 774 -3.72 7.31 -34.92
CA MET A 774 -3.71 8.77 -35.01
C MET A 774 -3.11 9.41 -33.76
N ALA A 775 -3.50 8.91 -32.58
CA ALA A 775 -2.95 9.39 -31.30
C ALA A 775 -1.44 9.08 -31.20
N ASP A 776 -1.02 7.88 -31.59
CA ASP A 776 0.40 7.51 -31.60
C ASP A 776 1.23 8.37 -32.57
N ASP A 777 0.71 8.67 -33.76
CA ASP A 777 1.39 9.51 -34.75
C ASP A 777 1.52 10.97 -34.27
N ALA A 778 0.48 11.52 -33.62
CA ALA A 778 0.52 12.84 -32.98
C ALA A 778 1.54 12.86 -31.82
N ARG A 779 1.46 11.90 -30.89
CA ARG A 779 2.38 11.75 -29.75
C ARG A 779 3.84 11.67 -30.21
N LYS A 780 4.12 10.81 -31.20
CA LYS A 780 5.46 10.64 -31.76
C LYS A 780 5.98 11.94 -32.32
N THR A 781 5.15 12.65 -33.09
CA THR A 781 5.55 13.92 -33.71
C THR A 781 5.87 14.98 -32.67
N VAL A 782 5.06 15.12 -31.61
CA VAL A 782 5.37 16.04 -30.50
C VAL A 782 6.68 15.64 -29.81
N ALA A 783 6.90 14.35 -29.57
CA ALA A 783 8.16 13.87 -28.98
C ALA A 783 9.38 14.20 -29.86
N ASP A 784 9.27 14.07 -31.18
CA ASP A 784 10.34 14.41 -32.13
C ASP A 784 10.59 15.93 -32.16
N LEU A 785 9.54 16.76 -32.12
CA LEU A 785 9.66 18.22 -32.05
C LEU A 785 10.36 18.68 -30.76
N LEU A 786 9.97 18.10 -29.62
CA LEU A 786 10.63 18.36 -28.34
C LEU A 786 12.11 17.97 -28.35
N ARG A 787 12.46 16.84 -28.99
CA ARG A 787 13.86 16.39 -29.14
C ARG A 787 14.68 17.33 -30.02
N ASN A 788 14.05 17.95 -31.01
CA ASN A 788 14.66 18.93 -31.90
C ASN A 788 14.75 20.34 -31.28
N GLY A 789 14.45 20.48 -29.98
CA GLY A 789 14.65 21.73 -29.24
C GLY A 789 13.46 22.69 -29.30
N MET A 790 12.30 22.27 -29.83
CA MET A 790 11.08 23.05 -29.72
C MET A 790 10.66 23.15 -28.25
N MET A 791 10.38 24.37 -27.80
CA MET A 791 9.99 24.67 -26.43
C MET A 791 8.51 25.02 -26.37
N ARG A 792 7.87 24.84 -25.20
CA ARG A 792 6.47 25.23 -24.94
C ARG A 792 5.41 24.50 -25.77
N ILE A 793 5.71 23.29 -26.23
CA ILE A 793 4.72 22.36 -26.80
C ILE A 793 4.34 21.30 -25.77
N GLU A 794 3.03 21.07 -25.57
CA GLU A 794 2.51 20.05 -24.66
C GLU A 794 1.52 19.13 -25.38
N TYR A 795 1.55 17.83 -25.06
CA TYR A 795 0.69 16.81 -25.65
C TYR A 795 -0.32 16.30 -24.64
N PHE A 796 -1.60 16.38 -24.99
CA PHE A 796 -2.72 15.86 -24.23
C PHE A 796 -3.38 14.74 -25.02
N GLU A 797 -3.56 13.58 -24.41
CA GLU A 797 -4.29 12.46 -25.02
C GLU A 797 -5.53 12.16 -24.22
N GLU A 798 -6.67 12.25 -24.88
CA GLU A 798 -7.95 11.80 -24.35
C GLU A 798 -8.29 10.49 -25.05
N SER A 799 -8.16 9.37 -24.33
CA SER A 799 -8.54 8.08 -24.88
C SER A 799 -9.17 7.18 -23.83
N PHE A 800 -10.16 6.43 -24.28
CA PHE A 800 -10.80 5.43 -23.48
C PHE A 800 -10.55 4.04 -24.07
N GLN A 801 -9.58 3.34 -23.51
CA GLN A 801 -9.21 2.00 -23.94
C GLN A 801 -9.76 0.98 -22.93
N TRP A 802 -11.04 0.62 -23.07
CA TRP A 802 -11.63 -0.45 -22.25
C TRP A 802 -11.19 -1.83 -22.74
#